data_AF-A0A179T3D0-F1
#
_entry.id   AF-A0A179T3D0-F1
#
_cell.length_a   1.000
_cell.length_b   1.000
_cell.length_c   1.000
_cell.angle_alpha   90.00
_cell.angle_beta   90.00
_cell.angle_gamma   90.00
#
_symmetry.space_group_name_H-M   'P 1'
#
loop_
_entity.id
_entity.type
_entity.pdbx_description
1 polymer ?
#
loop_
_entity_poly.entity_id
_entity_poly.type
_entity_poly.pdbx_seq_one_letter_code
_entity_poly.pdbx_strand_id
1 'polypeptide(L)'
;MNPTVKKKLDEITNTRKWLEQKNDPNYKGVHIKEISNSKWFMQSDAPIEYDVTKNVFTSQLKDKKHAYLSFHEMNTNFSKAPEFVQVNLKPSETYKVTFSGENASNIDITLMIISYSGEEKKGVISVPINESENITISPEIDNTRFAIRISGAGLFEIETIQIGDIQLWNNGKIQTNGNYSKLDHTEWYTPNNATIQFDKQSDTFNVDLKEKEYVYLPYNEANIKFADLPQNPIYIEDRNLPVVFSGKKDSTLDVKLFIILYNGKEREEVHQIDLNSKKYISLPADVNQYRLAVRVSGSGNFTISSIIIAGKGYWLTKNFKNKIKNNQGIEKSFTINKNALFGLGRDNKVIYHQNHSIFESRLVGKQYYYLPCLENIDVKGAPNSPIFIPKSGHYYEFYPSADLYNEVNLTLFVAGYRNQTRQELYQIPFNKFSTLRFSEKTNAVKFFIRVSDKGYFKNLEIGFNEKAVEVTNSLELDLAKQNWYPSHNKLVQLSNENGQLVGNSTITDGKRVYISYKETNNSFGVAPSFHIMSVNQNSEYEFTIQANVDEGLELLPMFVGYAGENKTQVLQLKLNSSTKVKLQDDITQFRIAFRVAGMGTFRVEEFSIKEMEVVQISDSSDWISSNEITELGLVKPKPLNKLKMAVIFDEFTTASYEKECELIKFTPDNWLETLSSNKPDLLMVESAWQGNGGSWNKKVGYYGEENFKSLSALLKWCNTNNIPTVFWNKEDPVHFNRFIETAKRFDYIFTTDENMVEQYKENAGHENAFSLPFAAQPMIHNPIKIVDERINKACFAGSYYRHHEDRSKDMDRVLDYAAKYGLEIFDRNYEKTKQGLMPNHTFPDRFTPFIKGSLKYYEIDKAYKGYKVMINVNTVKFSPTMFSRRVFEGLACGTPVVSTYAEGIENIFGDLVYISENEDEIDKAFNSLLNSDNEYRTKSVHGIREVLSKHTYTHRLKFIAETIGLPVYEEMPKVTVIAFAHSKDEFLRALEQFERQDYENKELYVMVDTFEGYLELFNKYNSKNVKTFVRSFMHNYQNIMEWIDSPYITFISNNDYYGKNYLLDLMLCTSFTDSDFIGKSTYFGYNEDMQSINEYNTNAEYEFVTSLNPARTIVKTDVFAKESLLKVLDEAENGNEYAESLKYGKKFYSNDKYNYLAEAYGNASKNKHLNLIEL
;
A
#
# COMPACT_ATOMS: atom_id res chain seq x y z
N MET A 1 20.15 22.05 -57.02
CA MET A 1 20.79 20.73 -56.88
C MET A 1 19.97 19.71 -57.65
N ASN A 2 20.59 18.88 -58.50
CA ASN A 2 19.92 17.82 -59.27
C ASN A 2 19.24 16.81 -58.30
N PRO A 3 17.96 16.41 -58.47
CA PRO A 3 17.24 15.50 -57.56
C PRO A 3 17.98 14.19 -57.29
N THR A 4 18.69 13.66 -58.29
CA THR A 4 19.49 12.43 -58.18
C THR A 4 20.76 12.64 -57.34
N VAL A 5 21.30 13.86 -57.35
CA VAL A 5 22.46 14.26 -56.55
C VAL A 5 22.05 14.55 -55.11
N LYS A 6 20.87 15.14 -54.88
CA LYS A 6 20.31 15.36 -53.54
C LYS A 6 20.00 14.01 -52.86
N LYS A 7 19.36 13.08 -53.57
CA LYS A 7 19.10 11.71 -53.07
C LYS A 7 20.40 10.96 -52.72
N LYS A 8 21.43 11.05 -53.57
CA LYS A 8 22.76 10.48 -53.28
C LYS A 8 23.47 11.18 -52.12
N LEU A 9 23.33 12.50 -51.97
CA LEU A 9 23.91 13.23 -50.84
C LEU A 9 23.19 12.89 -49.53
N ASP A 10 21.87 12.75 -49.55
CA ASP A 10 21.08 12.37 -48.37
C ASP A 10 21.41 10.91 -47.96
N GLU A 11 21.54 9.99 -48.92
CA GLU A 11 22.03 8.62 -48.68
C GLU A 11 23.45 8.59 -48.12
N ILE A 12 24.37 9.39 -48.66
CA ILE A 12 25.76 9.50 -48.18
C ILE A 12 25.82 10.14 -46.78
N THR A 13 24.97 11.12 -46.50
CA THR A 13 24.91 11.84 -45.22
C THR A 13 24.31 10.96 -44.11
N ASN A 14 23.26 10.19 -44.42
CA ASN A 14 22.70 9.20 -43.50
C ASN A 14 23.67 8.04 -43.26
N THR A 15 24.38 7.59 -44.29
CA THR A 15 25.44 6.57 -44.16
C THR A 15 26.62 7.08 -43.33
N ARG A 16 26.96 8.39 -43.39
CA ARG A 16 28.00 9.00 -42.54
C ARG A 16 27.55 9.19 -41.09
N LYS A 17 26.30 9.61 -40.85
CA LYS A 17 25.71 9.70 -39.51
C LYS A 17 25.68 8.35 -38.78
N TRP A 18 25.39 7.27 -39.50
CA TRP A 18 25.46 5.90 -38.98
C TRP A 18 26.89 5.48 -38.54
N LEU A 19 27.93 5.99 -39.21
CA LEU A 19 29.32 5.59 -38.96
C LEU A 19 29.99 6.30 -37.77
N GLU A 20 29.48 7.47 -37.39
CA GLU A 20 30.11 8.33 -36.38
C GLU A 20 29.57 8.09 -34.96
N GLN A 21 28.54 7.25 -34.79
CA GLN A 21 28.05 6.83 -33.47
C GLN A 21 29.04 5.85 -32.80
N LYS A 22 30.02 6.40 -32.08
CA LYS A 22 30.81 5.64 -31.10
C LYS A 22 29.98 5.39 -29.85
N ASN A 23 30.05 4.15 -29.37
CA ASN A 23 29.51 3.59 -28.13
C ASN A 23 29.52 4.57 -26.95
N ASP A 24 28.40 5.22 -26.70
CA ASP A 24 28.03 5.69 -25.36
C ASP A 24 27.17 4.57 -24.72
N PRO A 25 27.59 3.98 -23.60
CA PRO A 25 26.84 2.92 -22.92
C PRO A 25 25.43 3.36 -22.45
N ASN A 26 25.13 4.66 -22.42
CA ASN A 26 23.84 5.22 -22.04
C ASN A 26 23.02 5.79 -23.22
N TYR A 27 23.53 5.76 -24.45
CA TYR A 27 22.82 6.24 -25.64
C TYR A 27 22.18 5.06 -26.41
N LYS A 28 20.94 4.70 -26.09
CA LYS A 28 20.16 3.67 -26.82
C LYS A 28 19.40 4.28 -28.00
N GLY A 29 20.13 4.75 -29.00
CA GLY A 29 19.56 5.20 -30.27
C GLY A 29 19.54 4.10 -31.35
N VAL A 30 19.36 2.82 -31.01
CA VAL A 30 19.37 1.73 -32.01
C VAL A 30 18.02 1.02 -32.00
N HIS A 31 17.17 1.35 -32.96
CA HIS A 31 15.96 0.58 -33.26
C HIS A 31 16.40 -0.84 -33.68
N ILE A 32 15.84 -1.91 -33.10
CA ILE A 32 16.18 -3.31 -33.43
C ILE A 32 14.92 -4.01 -33.97
N LYS A 33 15.07 -4.80 -35.04
CA LYS A 33 13.98 -5.55 -35.70
C LYS A 33 14.27 -7.05 -35.66
N GLU A 34 13.26 -7.85 -35.31
CA GLU A 34 13.33 -9.31 -35.46
C GLU A 34 13.12 -9.70 -36.92
N ILE A 35 13.87 -10.70 -37.40
CA ILE A 35 13.75 -11.26 -38.73
C ILE A 35 12.71 -12.37 -38.70
N SER A 36 11.50 -12.09 -39.19
CA SER A 36 10.50 -13.11 -39.57
C SER A 36 10.19 -14.17 -38.50
N ASN A 37 10.11 -13.77 -37.22
CA ASN A 37 9.88 -14.66 -36.07
C ASN A 37 10.95 -15.78 -35.92
N SER A 38 12.15 -15.58 -36.46
CA SER A 38 13.25 -16.54 -36.39
C SER A 38 13.99 -16.50 -35.06
N LYS A 39 13.64 -15.58 -34.16
CA LYS A 39 14.40 -15.23 -32.95
C LYS A 39 15.76 -14.58 -33.26
N TRP A 40 16.04 -14.21 -34.50
CA TRP A 40 17.21 -13.41 -34.89
C TRP A 40 16.86 -11.94 -35.03
N PHE A 41 17.66 -11.08 -34.41
CA PHE A 41 17.46 -9.63 -34.35
C PHE A 41 18.54 -8.89 -35.12
N MET A 42 18.19 -7.78 -35.75
CA MET A 42 19.10 -6.91 -36.49
C MET A 42 18.85 -5.44 -36.15
N GLN A 43 19.87 -4.59 -36.25
CA GLN A 43 19.68 -3.14 -36.18
C GLN A 43 18.78 -2.68 -37.35
N SER A 44 17.78 -1.85 -37.07
CA SER A 44 16.73 -1.48 -38.03
C SER A 44 17.24 -0.56 -39.13
N ASP A 45 18.28 0.21 -38.82
CA ASP A 45 19.02 1.11 -39.70
C ASP A 45 20.23 0.43 -40.38
N ALA A 46 20.54 -0.83 -40.05
CA ALA A 46 21.54 -1.58 -40.81
C ALA A 46 21.09 -1.67 -42.28
N PRO A 47 22.01 -1.44 -43.24
CA PRO A 47 21.71 -1.50 -44.67
C PRO A 47 21.60 -2.95 -45.15
N ILE A 48 20.76 -3.74 -44.48
CA ILE A 48 20.44 -5.12 -44.78
C ILE A 48 18.92 -5.28 -44.80
N GLU A 49 18.42 -5.86 -45.88
CA GLU A 49 17.01 -6.19 -46.09
C GLU A 49 16.84 -7.71 -46.17
N TYR A 50 15.71 -8.23 -45.68
CA TYR A 50 15.37 -9.65 -45.77
C TYR A 50 14.02 -9.82 -46.48
N ASP A 51 14.03 -10.52 -47.61
CA ASP A 51 12.82 -10.90 -48.34
C ASP A 51 12.31 -12.24 -47.83
N VAL A 52 11.27 -12.19 -46.98
CA VAL A 52 10.65 -13.37 -46.36
C VAL A 52 10.10 -14.36 -47.40
N THR A 53 9.65 -13.87 -48.56
CA THR A 53 9.04 -14.74 -49.58
C THR A 53 10.07 -15.53 -50.38
N LYS A 54 11.31 -15.03 -50.43
CA LYS A 54 12.42 -15.65 -51.17
C LYS A 54 13.48 -16.26 -50.26
N ASN A 55 13.42 -16.02 -48.95
CA ASN A 55 14.47 -16.33 -47.98
C ASN A 55 15.85 -15.72 -48.32
N VAL A 56 15.86 -14.55 -48.96
CA VAL A 56 17.11 -13.89 -49.41
C VAL A 56 17.35 -12.62 -48.61
N PHE A 57 18.57 -12.47 -48.11
CA PHE A 57 19.10 -11.24 -47.54
C PHE A 57 19.84 -10.42 -48.61
N THR A 58 19.66 -9.10 -48.56
CA THR A 58 20.38 -8.13 -49.39
C THR A 58 21.17 -7.19 -48.49
N SER A 59 22.50 -7.22 -48.56
CA SER A 59 23.39 -6.29 -47.85
C SER A 59 23.91 -5.21 -48.79
N GLN A 60 23.89 -3.96 -48.34
CA GLN A 60 24.52 -2.82 -49.04
C GLN A 60 25.73 -2.25 -48.26
N LEU A 61 26.37 -3.06 -47.40
CA LEU A 61 27.56 -2.66 -46.64
C LEU A 61 28.78 -2.43 -47.56
N LYS A 62 29.46 -1.29 -47.42
CA LYS A 62 30.70 -0.96 -48.17
C LYS A 62 31.96 -1.51 -47.50
N ASP A 63 33.07 -1.60 -48.25
CA ASP A 63 34.35 -2.18 -47.80
C ASP A 63 34.75 -1.81 -46.36
N LYS A 64 35.16 -2.84 -45.60
CA LYS A 64 35.55 -2.82 -44.17
C LYS A 64 34.44 -2.58 -43.14
N LYS A 65 33.17 -2.54 -43.54
CA LYS A 65 32.03 -2.41 -42.61
C LYS A 65 31.32 -3.74 -42.40
N HIS A 66 30.81 -3.96 -41.20
CA HIS A 66 30.05 -5.15 -40.83
C HIS A 66 28.80 -4.80 -40.04
N ALA A 67 27.82 -5.69 -40.06
CA ALA A 67 26.63 -5.67 -39.21
C ALA A 67 26.42 -7.05 -38.58
N TYR A 68 25.58 -7.10 -37.55
CA TYR A 68 25.30 -8.33 -36.82
C TYR A 68 23.82 -8.68 -36.82
N LEU A 69 23.52 -9.95 -37.07
CA LEU A 69 22.29 -10.58 -36.63
C LEU A 69 22.56 -11.24 -35.28
N SER A 70 21.75 -11.03 -34.27
CA SER A 70 21.92 -11.62 -32.94
C SER A 70 20.74 -12.55 -32.63
N PHE A 71 21.03 -13.79 -32.23
CA PHE A 71 19.99 -14.75 -31.84
C PHE A 71 19.52 -14.44 -30.42
N HIS A 72 18.21 -14.44 -30.15
CA HIS A 72 17.57 -14.33 -28.82
C HIS A 72 18.05 -13.17 -27.93
N GLU A 73 18.72 -12.17 -28.51
CA GLU A 73 19.34 -11.07 -27.78
C GLU A 73 19.31 -9.82 -28.64
N MET A 74 18.79 -8.74 -28.06
CA MET A 74 18.61 -7.46 -28.73
C MET A 74 19.87 -6.58 -28.59
N ASN A 75 20.61 -6.71 -27.49
CA ASN A 75 21.80 -5.90 -27.24
C ASN A 75 23.00 -6.36 -28.09
N THR A 76 23.42 -5.64 -29.13
CA THR A 76 24.60 -6.02 -29.95
C THR A 76 25.97 -5.77 -29.29
N ASN A 77 26.02 -5.33 -28.02
CA ASN A 77 27.27 -5.25 -27.26
C ASN A 77 27.68 -6.64 -26.76
N PHE A 78 28.51 -7.32 -27.57
CA PHE A 78 29.03 -8.65 -27.27
C PHE A 78 30.07 -8.70 -26.14
N SER A 79 30.42 -7.58 -25.51
CA SER A 79 31.26 -7.58 -24.30
C SER A 79 30.47 -7.92 -23.04
N LYS A 80 29.12 -7.88 -23.09
CA LYS A 80 28.24 -8.32 -22.01
C LYS A 80 27.74 -9.73 -22.29
N ALA A 81 27.51 -10.51 -21.23
CA ALA A 81 26.83 -11.79 -21.33
C ALA A 81 25.41 -11.62 -21.89
N PRO A 82 24.82 -12.66 -22.50
CA PRO A 82 23.43 -12.59 -22.93
C PRO A 82 22.50 -12.45 -21.72
N GLU A 83 21.44 -11.66 -21.85
CA GLU A 83 20.45 -11.42 -20.78
C GLU A 83 19.67 -12.69 -20.43
N PHE A 84 19.61 -13.64 -21.37
CA PHE A 84 18.99 -14.96 -21.22
C PHE A 84 19.89 -16.04 -21.82
N VAL A 85 19.93 -17.22 -21.19
CA VAL A 85 20.59 -18.40 -21.76
C VAL A 85 19.94 -18.73 -23.11
N GLN A 86 20.70 -18.61 -24.20
CA GLN A 86 20.17 -18.79 -25.55
C GLN A 86 20.03 -20.26 -25.91
N VAL A 87 21.08 -21.02 -25.60
CA VAL A 87 21.22 -22.45 -25.85
C VAL A 87 22.12 -23.02 -24.75
N ASN A 88 21.73 -24.16 -24.18
CA ASN A 88 22.53 -24.84 -23.16
C ASN A 88 23.54 -25.79 -23.82
N LEU A 89 24.76 -25.31 -24.05
CA LEU A 89 25.88 -26.15 -24.48
C LEU A 89 26.66 -26.58 -23.24
N LYS A 90 26.67 -27.88 -22.94
CA LYS A 90 27.26 -28.42 -21.72
C LYS A 90 28.79 -28.22 -21.71
N PRO A 91 29.36 -27.84 -20.56
CA PRO A 91 30.81 -27.74 -20.44
C PRO A 91 31.49 -29.08 -20.68
N SER A 92 32.67 -29.05 -21.28
CA SER A 92 33.48 -30.21 -21.69
C SER A 92 32.88 -31.12 -22.76
N GLU A 93 31.72 -30.77 -23.35
CA GLU A 93 31.17 -31.48 -24.51
C GLU A 93 31.63 -30.84 -25.83
N THR A 94 31.75 -31.69 -26.85
CA THR A 94 32.05 -31.27 -28.22
C THR A 94 30.79 -31.32 -29.07
N TYR A 95 30.47 -30.20 -29.72
CA TYR A 95 29.32 -30.05 -30.61
C TYR A 95 29.78 -29.83 -32.05
N LYS A 96 29.15 -30.51 -33.00
CA LYS A 96 29.31 -30.20 -34.42
C LYS A 96 28.43 -29.01 -34.77
N VAL A 97 29.04 -27.92 -35.23
CA VAL A 97 28.37 -26.74 -35.76
C VAL A 97 28.31 -26.88 -37.28
N THR A 98 27.11 -26.72 -37.85
CA THR A 98 26.89 -26.68 -39.30
C THR A 98 26.23 -25.36 -39.64
N PHE A 99 26.85 -24.59 -40.54
CA PHE A 99 26.31 -23.35 -41.06
C PHE A 99 26.31 -23.40 -42.59
N SER A 100 25.12 -23.53 -43.20
CA SER A 100 24.99 -23.67 -44.66
C SER A 100 24.09 -22.60 -45.27
N GLY A 101 24.39 -22.22 -46.51
CA GLY A 101 23.61 -21.27 -47.29
C GLY A 101 24.28 -20.88 -48.60
N GLU A 102 23.80 -19.83 -49.26
CA GLU A 102 24.40 -19.30 -50.48
C GLU A 102 24.82 -17.85 -50.26
N ASN A 103 25.99 -17.43 -50.76
CA ASN A 103 26.41 -16.04 -50.65
C ASN A 103 27.18 -15.59 -51.90
N ALA A 104 27.03 -14.32 -52.28
CA ALA A 104 27.79 -13.74 -53.39
C ALA A 104 29.29 -13.63 -53.05
N SER A 105 30.15 -13.63 -54.07
CA SER A 105 31.62 -13.66 -53.89
C SER A 105 32.22 -12.44 -53.19
N ASN A 106 31.46 -11.35 -53.09
CA ASN A 106 31.85 -10.07 -52.49
C ASN A 106 31.21 -9.82 -51.11
N ILE A 107 30.61 -10.84 -50.50
CA ILE A 107 30.04 -10.78 -49.15
C ILE A 107 30.56 -11.92 -48.27
N ASP A 108 31.01 -11.57 -47.08
CA ASP A 108 31.50 -12.48 -46.05
C ASP A 108 30.44 -12.63 -44.96
N ILE A 109 30.03 -13.88 -44.72
CA ILE A 109 28.99 -14.25 -43.75
C ILE A 109 29.59 -15.27 -42.80
N THR A 110 29.64 -14.93 -41.50
CA THR A 110 30.28 -15.76 -40.48
C THR A 110 29.39 -15.88 -39.25
N LEU A 111 29.12 -17.10 -38.79
CA LEU A 111 28.50 -17.37 -37.51
C LEU A 111 29.54 -17.24 -36.38
N MET A 112 29.28 -16.36 -35.43
CA MET A 112 30.06 -16.18 -34.21
C MET A 112 29.37 -16.86 -33.03
N ILE A 113 30.12 -17.67 -32.32
CA ILE A 113 29.73 -18.34 -31.08
C ILE A 113 30.59 -17.74 -29.97
N ILE A 114 29.98 -16.99 -29.07
CA ILE A 114 30.68 -16.19 -28.07
C ILE A 114 30.44 -16.81 -26.70
N SER A 115 31.52 -17.20 -26.03
CA SER A 115 31.46 -17.88 -24.73
C SER A 115 31.74 -16.91 -23.58
N TYR A 116 31.02 -17.08 -22.47
CA TYR A 116 31.12 -16.26 -21.25
C TYR A 116 31.25 -17.13 -20.00
N SER A 117 31.86 -16.55 -18.97
CA SER A 117 31.86 -17.06 -17.60
C SER A 117 31.38 -15.93 -16.70
N GLY A 118 30.17 -16.06 -16.14
CA GLY A 118 29.43 -14.93 -15.59
C GLY A 118 29.23 -13.83 -16.64
N GLU A 119 29.58 -12.59 -16.29
CA GLU A 119 29.51 -11.43 -17.20
C GLU A 119 30.76 -11.28 -18.10
N GLU A 120 31.79 -12.10 -17.91
CA GLU A 120 33.06 -11.94 -18.59
C GLU A 120 33.12 -12.75 -19.88
N LYS A 121 33.36 -12.07 -21.01
CA LYS A 121 33.59 -12.69 -22.30
C LYS A 121 34.91 -13.47 -22.31
N LYS A 122 34.86 -14.78 -22.53
CA LYS A 122 36.03 -15.68 -22.54
C LYS A 122 36.56 -16.00 -23.93
N GLY A 123 35.70 -16.05 -24.95
CA GLY A 123 36.15 -16.40 -26.30
C GLY A 123 35.11 -16.17 -27.39
N VAL A 124 35.56 -16.25 -28.64
CA VAL A 124 34.71 -16.23 -29.84
C VAL A 124 35.21 -17.28 -30.81
N ILE A 125 34.32 -18.18 -31.23
CA ILE A 125 34.53 -19.12 -32.33
C ILE A 125 33.79 -18.58 -33.55
N SER A 126 34.39 -18.67 -34.74
CA SER A 126 33.86 -18.11 -35.97
C SER A 126 33.77 -19.19 -37.04
N VAL A 127 32.56 -19.52 -37.46
CA VAL A 127 32.27 -20.53 -38.49
C VAL A 127 31.76 -19.80 -39.74
N PRO A 128 32.54 -19.74 -40.83
CA PRO A 128 32.08 -19.17 -42.10
C PRO A 128 30.87 -19.93 -42.67
N ILE A 129 30.08 -19.26 -43.51
CA ILE A 129 28.97 -19.91 -44.21
C ILE A 129 29.49 -20.99 -45.16
N ASN A 130 28.80 -22.13 -45.22
CA ASN A 130 29.19 -23.37 -45.90
C ASN A 130 30.37 -24.12 -45.29
N GLU A 131 30.73 -23.80 -44.06
CA GLU A 131 31.69 -24.57 -43.27
C GLU A 131 31.00 -25.30 -42.11
N SER A 132 31.70 -26.32 -41.59
CA SER A 132 31.30 -27.02 -40.38
C SER A 132 32.51 -27.18 -39.48
N GLU A 133 32.33 -26.90 -38.19
CA GLU A 133 33.41 -26.92 -37.20
C GLU A 133 32.96 -27.69 -35.96
N ASN A 134 33.85 -28.46 -35.34
CA ASN A 134 33.59 -29.07 -34.04
C ASN A 134 34.07 -28.12 -32.95
N ILE A 135 33.15 -27.67 -32.10
CA ILE A 135 33.46 -26.77 -30.99
C ILE A 135 33.45 -27.56 -29.68
N THR A 136 34.43 -27.36 -28.82
CA THR A 136 34.43 -27.91 -27.46
C THR A 136 34.24 -26.78 -26.46
N ILE A 137 33.23 -26.89 -25.60
CA ILE A 137 32.94 -25.86 -24.60
C ILE A 137 33.86 -26.06 -23.39
N SER A 138 34.61 -25.03 -23.00
CA SER A 138 35.50 -25.11 -21.83
C SER A 138 34.70 -25.30 -20.53
N PRO A 139 35.22 -26.04 -19.51
CA PRO A 139 34.56 -26.25 -18.22
C PRO A 139 34.08 -24.98 -17.52
N GLU A 140 34.76 -23.86 -17.75
CA GLU A 140 34.51 -22.57 -17.10
C GLU A 140 33.40 -21.72 -17.76
N ILE A 141 32.88 -22.16 -18.90
CA ILE A 141 31.84 -21.44 -19.65
C ILE A 141 30.46 -21.82 -19.11
N ASP A 142 29.69 -20.82 -18.69
CA ASP A 142 28.31 -20.99 -18.23
C ASP A 142 27.28 -20.43 -19.22
N ASN A 143 27.69 -19.56 -20.15
CA ASN A 143 26.81 -18.92 -21.12
C ASN A 143 27.43 -18.84 -22.51
N THR A 144 26.59 -18.98 -23.54
CA THR A 144 26.99 -18.83 -24.95
C THR A 144 25.99 -17.95 -25.70
N ARG A 145 26.52 -17.11 -26.58
CA ARG A 145 25.75 -16.21 -27.45
C ARG A 145 26.03 -16.46 -28.93
N PHE A 146 25.01 -16.37 -29.76
CA PHE A 146 25.11 -16.58 -31.21
C PHE A 146 24.85 -15.30 -31.99
N ALA A 147 25.73 -14.99 -32.94
CA ALA A 147 25.56 -13.84 -33.83
C ALA A 147 26.07 -14.15 -35.23
N ILE A 148 25.45 -13.62 -36.28
CA ILE A 148 25.96 -13.71 -37.65
C ILE A 148 26.57 -12.37 -38.01
N ARG A 149 27.85 -12.37 -38.29
CA ARG A 149 28.59 -11.22 -38.81
C ARG A 149 28.44 -11.19 -40.32
N ILE A 150 28.00 -10.05 -40.84
CA ILE A 150 27.79 -9.80 -42.27
C ILE A 150 28.72 -8.67 -42.68
N SER A 151 29.56 -8.87 -43.69
CA SER A 151 30.52 -7.88 -44.18
C SER A 151 30.57 -7.85 -45.70
N GLY A 152 30.42 -6.67 -46.31
CA GLY A 152 30.37 -6.49 -47.76
C GLY A 152 28.95 -6.39 -48.35
N ALA A 153 28.87 -6.02 -49.63
CA ALA A 153 27.61 -5.78 -50.33
C ALA A 153 27.29 -6.95 -51.25
N GLY A 154 26.10 -7.52 -51.16
CA GLY A 154 25.73 -8.69 -51.95
C GLY A 154 24.46 -9.36 -51.44
N LEU A 155 24.05 -10.41 -52.15
CA LEU A 155 22.95 -11.28 -51.74
C LEU A 155 23.49 -12.47 -50.97
N PHE A 156 22.75 -12.91 -49.96
CA PHE A 156 23.01 -14.20 -49.30
C PHE A 156 21.72 -14.84 -48.79
N GLU A 157 21.73 -16.15 -48.67
CA GLU A 157 20.69 -16.99 -48.10
C GLU A 157 21.29 -17.83 -46.97
N ILE A 158 20.52 -18.03 -45.90
CA ILE A 158 20.85 -18.99 -44.84
C ILE A 158 19.87 -20.15 -44.94
N GLU A 159 20.40 -21.34 -45.19
CA GLU A 159 19.61 -22.56 -45.27
C GLU A 159 19.43 -23.19 -43.89
N THR A 160 20.53 -23.37 -43.14
CA THR A 160 20.50 -24.02 -41.82
C THR A 160 21.63 -23.53 -40.91
N ILE A 161 21.30 -23.36 -39.64
CA ILE A 161 22.26 -23.24 -38.54
C ILE A 161 21.93 -24.31 -37.51
N GLN A 162 22.86 -25.23 -37.27
CA GLN A 162 22.67 -26.35 -36.36
C GLN A 162 23.90 -26.55 -35.47
N ILE A 163 23.68 -26.83 -34.18
CA ILE A 163 24.72 -27.09 -33.17
C ILE A 163 24.36 -28.38 -32.44
N GLY A 164 25.04 -29.48 -32.76
CA GLY A 164 24.61 -30.81 -32.31
C GLY A 164 23.18 -31.10 -32.77
N ASP A 165 22.27 -31.37 -31.83
CA ASP A 165 20.84 -31.58 -32.11
C ASP A 165 20.01 -30.27 -32.07
N ILE A 166 20.66 -29.13 -31.83
CA ILE A 166 20.00 -27.84 -31.59
C ILE A 166 19.94 -27.05 -32.89
N GLN A 167 18.74 -26.70 -33.32
CA GLN A 167 18.52 -25.96 -34.57
C GLN A 167 18.24 -24.47 -34.30
N LEU A 168 19.12 -23.58 -34.79
CA LEU A 168 18.99 -22.12 -34.62
C LEU A 168 18.38 -21.42 -35.84
N TRP A 169 18.43 -22.06 -37.02
CA TRP A 169 17.81 -21.58 -38.25
C TRP A 169 17.45 -22.76 -39.16
N ASN A 170 16.26 -22.74 -39.79
CA ASN A 170 15.82 -23.74 -40.76
C ASN A 170 14.88 -23.09 -41.79
N ASN A 171 15.21 -23.18 -43.08
CA ASN A 171 14.37 -22.66 -44.17
C ASN A 171 13.20 -23.61 -44.59
N GLY A 172 12.73 -24.51 -43.72
CA GLY A 172 11.45 -25.19 -43.92
C GLY A 172 11.46 -26.51 -44.69
N LYS A 173 12.52 -27.32 -44.57
CA LYS A 173 12.38 -28.79 -44.73
C LYS A 173 12.49 -29.43 -43.34
N ILE A 174 11.37 -29.52 -42.63
CA ILE A 174 11.29 -30.25 -41.34
C ILE A 174 11.64 -31.72 -41.62
N GLN A 175 12.74 -32.22 -41.07
CA GLN A 175 12.89 -33.65 -40.85
C GLN A 175 11.95 -34.05 -39.71
N THR A 176 10.81 -34.65 -40.04
CA THR A 176 9.93 -35.32 -39.08
C THR A 176 10.56 -36.65 -38.65
N ASN A 177 11.60 -36.60 -37.82
CA ASN A 177 12.10 -37.78 -37.12
C ASN A 177 11.76 -37.66 -35.63
N GLY A 178 10.46 -37.76 -35.31
CA GLY A 178 9.97 -37.77 -33.93
C GLY A 178 8.47 -38.04 -33.82
N ASN A 179 8.06 -38.71 -32.74
CA ASN A 179 6.65 -39.03 -32.42
C ASN A 179 5.81 -37.81 -32.01
N TYR A 180 6.37 -36.59 -32.04
CA TYR A 180 5.78 -35.35 -31.58
C TYR A 180 6.05 -34.21 -32.56
N SER A 181 5.09 -33.30 -32.69
CA SER A 181 5.21 -32.05 -33.48
C SER A 181 4.85 -30.84 -32.64
N LYS A 182 5.59 -29.75 -32.84
CA LYS A 182 5.36 -28.47 -32.19
C LYS A 182 4.07 -27.84 -32.72
N LEU A 183 3.22 -27.32 -31.84
CA LEU A 183 2.00 -26.60 -32.18
C LEU A 183 2.35 -25.17 -32.64
N ASP A 184 1.83 -24.77 -33.81
CA ASP A 184 2.06 -23.45 -34.40
C ASP A 184 1.86 -22.31 -33.40
N HIS A 185 2.79 -21.34 -33.42
CA HIS A 185 2.79 -20.15 -32.56
C HIS A 185 2.84 -20.44 -31.06
N THR A 186 3.12 -21.67 -30.62
CA THR A 186 3.30 -22.01 -29.21
C THR A 186 4.65 -22.70 -28.99
N GLU A 187 5.02 -22.96 -27.73
CA GLU A 187 6.14 -23.84 -27.37
C GLU A 187 5.68 -25.23 -26.90
N TRP A 188 4.42 -25.61 -27.16
CA TRP A 188 3.86 -26.92 -26.80
C TRP A 188 3.99 -27.92 -27.93
N TYR A 189 4.17 -29.18 -27.58
CA TYR A 189 4.24 -30.29 -28.53
C TYR A 189 3.03 -31.21 -28.38
N THR A 190 2.54 -31.73 -29.49
CA THR A 190 1.47 -32.72 -29.55
C THR A 190 1.99 -34.02 -30.17
N PRO A 191 1.49 -35.20 -29.76
CA PRO A 191 1.80 -36.46 -30.41
C PRO A 191 1.39 -36.46 -31.88
N ASN A 192 2.17 -37.11 -32.74
CA ASN A 192 1.86 -37.35 -34.15
C ASN A 192 0.99 -38.60 -34.31
N ASN A 193 -0.17 -38.64 -33.63
CA ASN A 193 -1.09 -39.77 -33.67
C ASN A 193 -2.56 -39.32 -33.78
N ALA A 194 -3.44 -40.23 -34.19
CA ALA A 194 -4.85 -39.91 -34.42
C ALA A 194 -5.68 -39.72 -33.14
N THR A 195 -5.16 -40.14 -31.98
CA THR A 195 -5.87 -40.16 -30.69
C THR A 195 -5.99 -38.78 -30.02
N ILE A 196 -5.20 -37.80 -30.45
CA ILE A 196 -5.34 -36.40 -30.03
C ILE A 196 -5.14 -35.46 -31.22
N GLN A 197 -6.10 -34.59 -31.47
CA GLN A 197 -6.05 -33.64 -32.59
C GLN A 197 -6.35 -32.22 -32.10
N PHE A 198 -5.50 -31.27 -32.48
CA PHE A 198 -5.68 -29.87 -32.17
C PHE A 198 -6.31 -29.12 -33.34
N ASP A 199 -7.52 -28.60 -33.13
CA ASP A 199 -8.20 -27.70 -34.06
C ASP A 199 -7.75 -26.25 -33.81
N LYS A 200 -6.98 -25.72 -34.77
CA LYS A 200 -6.43 -24.36 -34.72
C LYS A 200 -7.48 -23.25 -34.78
N GLN A 201 -8.68 -23.51 -35.33
CA GLN A 201 -9.71 -22.47 -35.45
C GLN A 201 -10.45 -22.25 -34.13
N SER A 202 -10.67 -23.34 -33.39
CA SER A 202 -11.42 -23.33 -32.14
C SER A 202 -10.54 -23.42 -30.88
N ASP A 203 -9.21 -23.51 -31.05
CA ASP A 203 -8.25 -23.80 -29.97
C ASP A 203 -8.66 -25.03 -29.12
N THR A 204 -9.24 -26.04 -29.77
CA THR A 204 -9.82 -27.23 -29.12
C THR A 204 -9.02 -28.49 -29.42
N PHE A 205 -8.77 -29.28 -28.38
CA PHE A 205 -8.24 -30.63 -28.48
C PHE A 205 -9.39 -31.63 -28.48
N ASN A 206 -9.44 -32.46 -29.53
CA ASN A 206 -10.31 -33.63 -29.61
C ASN A 206 -9.48 -34.85 -29.21
N VAL A 207 -9.96 -35.62 -28.24
CA VAL A 207 -9.22 -36.74 -27.64
C VAL A 207 -10.07 -38.00 -27.68
N ASP A 208 -9.47 -39.11 -28.11
CA ASP A 208 -10.07 -40.44 -28.11
C ASP A 208 -9.06 -41.47 -27.60
N LEU A 209 -8.94 -41.56 -26.27
CA LEU A 209 -8.04 -42.50 -25.59
C LEU A 209 -8.84 -43.60 -24.91
N LYS A 210 -8.33 -44.83 -24.96
CA LYS A 210 -8.95 -45.97 -24.28
C LYS A 210 -8.75 -45.88 -22.77
N GLU A 211 -9.49 -46.72 -22.04
CA GLU A 211 -9.38 -46.81 -20.59
C GLU A 211 -7.92 -47.09 -20.17
N LYS A 212 -7.39 -46.27 -19.24
CA LYS A 212 -5.99 -46.26 -18.75
C LYS A 212 -4.93 -45.72 -19.71
N GLU A 213 -5.27 -45.34 -20.94
CA GLU A 213 -4.36 -44.62 -21.82
C GLU A 213 -4.26 -43.13 -21.43
N TYR A 214 -3.10 -42.54 -21.64
CA TYR A 214 -2.85 -41.12 -21.44
C TYR A 214 -1.81 -40.61 -22.42
N VAL A 215 -1.85 -39.31 -22.68
CA VAL A 215 -0.83 -38.61 -23.48
C VAL A 215 -0.30 -37.41 -22.71
N TYR A 216 0.95 -37.05 -22.98
CA TYR A 216 1.55 -35.81 -22.52
C TYR A 216 1.65 -34.84 -23.68
N LEU A 217 1.32 -33.58 -23.43
CA LEU A 217 1.69 -32.43 -24.25
C LEU A 217 2.86 -31.73 -23.53
N PRO A 218 4.13 -31.99 -23.88
CA PRO A 218 5.25 -31.35 -23.19
C PRO A 218 5.48 -29.92 -23.72
N TYR A 219 6.04 -29.07 -22.87
CA TYR A 219 6.41 -27.69 -23.19
C TYR A 219 7.92 -27.57 -23.44
N ASN A 220 8.31 -26.74 -24.41
CA ASN A 220 9.67 -26.33 -24.78
C ASN A 220 10.59 -27.45 -25.35
N GLU A 221 10.24 -28.72 -25.15
CA GLU A 221 10.94 -29.87 -25.70
C GLU A 221 10.00 -31.06 -25.93
N ALA A 222 10.31 -31.91 -26.91
CA ALA A 222 9.49 -33.06 -27.28
C ALA A 222 9.72 -34.32 -26.42
N ASN A 223 10.79 -34.36 -25.62
CA ASN A 223 11.11 -35.54 -24.80
C ASN A 223 10.04 -35.75 -23.72
N ILE A 224 9.42 -36.92 -23.62
CA ILE A 224 8.43 -37.21 -22.54
C ILE A 224 8.98 -38.13 -21.45
N LYS A 225 10.26 -38.51 -21.52
CA LYS A 225 10.95 -39.25 -20.46
C LYS A 225 11.37 -38.27 -19.37
N PHE A 226 10.45 -37.94 -18.46
CA PHE A 226 10.69 -36.96 -17.40
C PHE A 226 11.71 -37.41 -16.33
N ALA A 227 12.19 -38.66 -16.36
CA ALA A 227 13.33 -39.10 -15.55
C ALA A 227 14.67 -38.57 -16.09
N ASP A 228 14.74 -38.28 -17.38
CA ASP A 228 15.94 -37.69 -17.99
C ASP A 228 16.02 -36.20 -17.61
N LEU A 229 17.25 -35.66 -17.57
CA LEU A 229 17.47 -34.23 -17.38
C LEU A 229 16.84 -33.42 -18.53
N PRO A 230 16.27 -32.23 -18.23
CA PRO A 230 15.68 -31.36 -19.24
C PRO A 230 16.73 -30.89 -20.26
N GLN A 231 16.38 -30.90 -21.55
CA GLN A 231 17.22 -30.28 -22.57
C GLN A 231 16.99 -28.77 -22.61
N ASN A 232 15.74 -28.34 -22.48
CA ASN A 232 15.32 -26.93 -22.47
C ASN A 232 14.51 -26.61 -21.20
N PRO A 233 15.14 -26.62 -20.02
CA PRO A 233 14.45 -26.35 -18.76
C PRO A 233 13.87 -24.93 -18.68
N ILE A 234 12.88 -24.77 -17.81
CA ILE A 234 12.49 -23.46 -17.30
C ILE A 234 13.26 -23.24 -15.99
N TYR A 235 14.07 -22.19 -15.93
CA TYR A 235 14.81 -21.83 -14.71
C TYR A 235 13.91 -21.12 -13.71
N ILE A 236 14.15 -21.38 -12.43
CA ILE A 236 13.40 -20.79 -11.32
C ILE A 236 13.88 -19.36 -11.09
N GLU A 237 12.98 -18.39 -11.27
CA GLU A 237 13.19 -16.98 -10.87
C GLU A 237 12.62 -16.70 -9.47
N ASP A 238 11.47 -17.32 -9.15
CA ASP A 238 10.76 -17.16 -7.89
C ASP A 238 10.63 -18.49 -7.16
N ARG A 239 10.91 -18.50 -5.85
CA ARG A 239 10.77 -19.71 -5.02
C ARG A 239 9.31 -20.05 -4.69
N ASN A 240 8.41 -19.12 -4.90
CA ASN A 240 6.99 -19.30 -4.67
C ASN A 240 6.24 -19.14 -5.98
N LEU A 241 5.55 -20.20 -6.40
CA LEU A 241 4.87 -20.27 -7.68
C LEU A 241 3.35 -20.28 -7.49
N PRO A 242 2.66 -19.13 -7.63
CA PRO A 242 1.23 -19.14 -7.86
C PRO A 242 0.96 -19.69 -9.27
N VAL A 243 0.17 -20.76 -9.32
CA VAL A 243 -0.17 -21.51 -10.54
C VAL A 243 -1.66 -21.36 -10.81
N VAL A 244 -2.00 -21.02 -12.04
CA VAL A 244 -3.38 -21.02 -12.55
C VAL A 244 -3.45 -21.87 -13.81
N PHE A 245 -4.27 -22.91 -13.77
CA PHE A 245 -4.58 -23.73 -14.94
C PHE A 245 -6.07 -23.67 -15.23
N SER A 246 -6.46 -23.06 -16.36
CA SER A 246 -7.87 -22.84 -16.70
C SER A 246 -8.20 -23.25 -18.13
N GLY A 247 -9.44 -23.67 -18.34
CA GLY A 247 -9.93 -24.14 -19.63
C GLY A 247 -11.34 -24.72 -19.57
N LYS A 248 -11.76 -25.39 -20.63
CA LYS A 248 -13.01 -26.16 -20.66
C LYS A 248 -12.67 -27.61 -20.92
N LYS A 249 -13.42 -28.54 -20.33
CA LYS A 249 -13.31 -29.96 -20.64
C LYS A 249 -14.66 -30.64 -20.51
N ASP A 250 -14.86 -31.70 -21.27
CA ASP A 250 -15.95 -32.64 -21.04
C ASP A 250 -15.71 -33.40 -19.73
N SER A 251 -16.79 -33.85 -19.09
CA SER A 251 -16.74 -34.54 -17.79
C SER A 251 -16.02 -35.90 -17.83
N THR A 252 -15.88 -36.48 -19.02
CA THR A 252 -15.19 -37.75 -19.30
C THR A 252 -13.67 -37.61 -19.42
N LEU A 253 -13.16 -36.38 -19.48
CA LEU A 253 -11.72 -36.12 -19.56
C LEU A 253 -11.11 -35.82 -18.19
N ASP A 254 -9.92 -36.35 -17.97
CA ASP A 254 -9.00 -35.91 -16.92
C ASP A 254 -7.83 -35.17 -17.55
N VAL A 255 -7.69 -33.89 -17.20
CA VAL A 255 -6.70 -32.96 -17.78
C VAL A 255 -5.97 -32.29 -16.63
N LYS A 256 -4.65 -32.49 -16.57
CA LYS A 256 -3.81 -32.00 -15.47
C LYS A 256 -2.56 -31.34 -16.01
N LEU A 257 -2.17 -30.23 -15.41
CA LEU A 257 -0.86 -29.63 -15.60
C LEU A 257 0.14 -30.28 -14.63
N PHE A 258 1.23 -30.78 -15.17
CA PHE A 258 2.35 -31.35 -14.44
C PHE A 258 3.47 -30.32 -14.42
N ILE A 259 3.93 -29.98 -13.21
CA ILE A 259 5.14 -29.19 -12.97
C ILE A 259 6.18 -30.14 -12.39
N ILE A 260 7.19 -30.48 -13.17
CA ILE A 260 8.22 -31.44 -12.82
C ILE A 260 9.48 -30.69 -12.38
N LEU A 261 9.89 -30.84 -11.12
CA LEU A 261 11.02 -30.14 -10.50
C LEU A 261 12.32 -30.94 -10.61
N TYR A 262 13.44 -30.24 -10.78
CA TYR A 262 14.78 -30.83 -10.86
C TYR A 262 15.79 -29.99 -10.05
N ASN A 263 16.77 -30.67 -9.45
CA ASN A 263 17.89 -30.07 -8.70
C ASN A 263 19.18 -29.90 -9.55
N GLY A 264 19.05 -30.00 -10.88
CA GLY A 264 20.17 -29.94 -11.83
C GLY A 264 20.88 -31.29 -12.08
N LYS A 265 20.67 -32.31 -11.23
CA LYS A 265 21.25 -33.65 -11.40
C LYS A 265 20.21 -34.72 -11.63
N GLU A 266 19.07 -34.62 -10.96
CA GLU A 266 17.97 -35.56 -11.07
C GLU A 266 16.61 -34.87 -10.89
N ARG A 267 15.55 -35.67 -11.11
CA ARG A 267 14.16 -35.26 -10.88
C ARG A 267 13.85 -35.36 -9.38
N GLU A 268 13.37 -34.26 -8.80
CA GLU A 268 12.98 -34.15 -7.39
C GLU A 268 11.49 -34.54 -7.22
N GLU A 269 10.59 -33.65 -7.64
CA GLU A 269 9.16 -33.72 -7.32
C GLU A 269 8.29 -33.44 -8.56
N VAL A 270 7.03 -33.89 -8.53
CA VAL A 270 6.01 -33.55 -9.54
C VAL A 270 4.76 -33.03 -8.87
N HIS A 271 4.41 -31.77 -9.13
CA HIS A 271 3.10 -31.22 -8.75
C HIS A 271 2.08 -31.42 -9.88
N GLN A 272 0.87 -31.82 -9.50
CA GLN A 272 -0.25 -31.99 -10.42
C GLN A 272 -1.33 -30.97 -10.09
N ILE A 273 -1.80 -30.25 -11.10
CA ILE A 273 -2.80 -29.19 -10.98
C ILE A 273 -3.94 -29.52 -11.93
N ASP A 274 -5.14 -29.71 -11.38
CA ASP A 274 -6.33 -30.05 -12.17
C ASP A 274 -6.77 -28.84 -13.03
N LEU A 275 -7.37 -29.10 -14.20
CA LEU A 275 -7.93 -28.02 -15.01
C LEU A 275 -9.04 -27.27 -14.24
N ASN A 276 -9.00 -25.93 -14.31
CA ASN A 276 -9.84 -24.99 -13.55
C ASN A 276 -9.53 -24.93 -12.05
N SER A 277 -8.27 -25.16 -11.69
CA SER A 277 -7.78 -24.98 -10.33
C SER A 277 -6.65 -23.95 -10.26
N LYS A 278 -6.43 -23.46 -9.03
CA LYS A 278 -5.27 -22.66 -8.66
C LYS A 278 -4.48 -23.43 -7.60
N LYS A 279 -3.17 -23.20 -7.56
CA LYS A 279 -2.31 -23.77 -6.52
C LYS A 279 -1.16 -22.82 -6.22
N TYR A 280 -0.80 -22.68 -4.95
CA TYR A 280 0.43 -21.99 -4.53
C TYR A 280 1.48 -23.04 -4.15
N ILE A 281 2.64 -23.01 -4.81
CA ILE A 281 3.70 -24.01 -4.64
C ILE A 281 4.96 -23.33 -4.11
N SER A 282 5.41 -23.72 -2.92
CA SER A 282 6.69 -23.30 -2.36
C SER A 282 7.78 -24.31 -2.75
N LEU A 283 8.81 -23.85 -3.46
CA LEU A 283 9.86 -24.71 -4.01
C LEU A 283 10.96 -24.99 -2.98
N PRO A 284 11.51 -26.22 -2.92
CA PRO A 284 12.72 -26.53 -2.16
C PRO A 284 13.93 -25.69 -2.61
N ALA A 285 14.91 -25.51 -1.73
CA ALA A 285 16.07 -24.63 -1.95
C ALA A 285 17.02 -25.11 -3.07
N ASP A 286 17.11 -26.42 -3.23
CA ASP A 286 18.00 -27.14 -4.14
C ASP A 286 17.43 -27.33 -5.56
N VAL A 287 16.11 -27.20 -5.73
CA VAL A 287 15.49 -27.16 -7.06
C VAL A 287 15.90 -25.88 -7.77
N ASN A 288 16.38 -25.94 -9.01
CA ASN A 288 16.77 -24.74 -9.78
C ASN A 288 16.07 -24.65 -11.15
N GLN A 289 15.37 -25.71 -11.55
CA GLN A 289 14.72 -25.78 -12.84
C GLN A 289 13.48 -26.69 -12.80
N TYR A 290 12.55 -26.46 -13.73
CA TYR A 290 11.37 -27.30 -13.90
C TYR A 290 10.96 -27.46 -15.36
N ARG A 291 10.14 -28.50 -15.61
CA ARG A 291 9.48 -28.76 -16.90
C ARG A 291 7.97 -28.71 -16.73
N LEU A 292 7.28 -28.41 -17.84
CA LEU A 292 5.82 -28.43 -17.88
C LEU A 292 5.33 -29.50 -18.87
N ALA A 293 4.26 -30.17 -18.49
CA ALA A 293 3.52 -31.06 -19.38
C ALA A 293 2.03 -31.03 -19.04
N VAL A 294 1.16 -31.08 -20.04
CA VAL A 294 -0.27 -31.34 -19.81
C VAL A 294 -0.50 -32.83 -20.02
N ARG A 295 -0.94 -33.52 -18.97
CA ARG A 295 -1.36 -34.92 -19.03
C ARG A 295 -2.86 -34.99 -19.32
N VAL A 296 -3.23 -35.79 -20.30
CA VAL A 296 -4.63 -35.99 -20.70
C VAL A 296 -4.96 -37.47 -20.71
N SER A 297 -6.11 -37.84 -20.14
CA SER A 297 -6.69 -39.20 -20.22
C SER A 297 -8.21 -39.15 -20.39
N GLY A 298 -8.77 -40.17 -21.05
CA GLY A 298 -10.20 -40.25 -21.39
C GLY A 298 -10.52 -39.80 -22.82
N SER A 299 -11.81 -39.64 -23.13
CA SER A 299 -12.29 -39.20 -24.45
C SER A 299 -13.22 -37.99 -24.34
N GLY A 300 -13.21 -37.13 -25.36
CA GLY A 300 -13.99 -35.90 -25.42
C GLY A 300 -13.14 -34.70 -25.84
N ASN A 301 -13.66 -33.50 -25.58
CA ASN A 301 -13.05 -32.25 -25.98
C ASN A 301 -12.56 -31.43 -24.79
N PHE A 302 -11.41 -30.80 -24.94
CA PHE A 302 -10.94 -29.80 -23.99
C PHE A 302 -10.25 -28.62 -24.66
N THR A 303 -10.26 -27.48 -23.99
CA THR A 303 -9.51 -26.28 -24.35
C THR A 303 -8.64 -25.85 -23.18
N ILE A 304 -7.50 -25.25 -23.48
CA ILE A 304 -6.69 -24.55 -22.49
C ILE A 304 -6.91 -23.06 -22.70
N SER A 305 -7.42 -22.39 -21.69
CA SER A 305 -7.59 -20.93 -21.69
C SER A 305 -6.34 -20.24 -21.15
N SER A 306 -5.71 -20.80 -20.12
CA SER A 306 -4.45 -20.27 -19.60
C SER A 306 -3.65 -21.27 -18.79
N ILE A 307 -2.33 -21.19 -18.95
CA ILE A 307 -1.35 -21.74 -18.00
C ILE A 307 -0.52 -20.55 -17.54
N ILE A 308 -0.66 -20.18 -16.26
CA ILE A 308 0.07 -19.06 -15.66
C ILE A 308 0.84 -19.58 -14.46
N ILE A 309 2.13 -19.25 -14.40
CA ILE A 309 3.02 -19.60 -13.28
C ILE A 309 3.81 -18.35 -12.94
N ALA A 310 3.73 -17.90 -11.68
CA ALA A 310 4.42 -16.69 -11.21
C ALA A 310 4.21 -15.47 -12.13
N GLY A 311 2.96 -15.24 -12.56
CA GLY A 311 2.61 -14.12 -13.45
C GLY A 311 3.03 -14.27 -14.92
N LYS A 312 3.67 -15.37 -15.30
CA LYS A 312 4.10 -15.64 -16.67
C LYS A 312 3.11 -16.55 -17.38
N GLY A 313 2.75 -16.17 -18.61
CA GLY A 313 1.86 -16.94 -19.47
C GLY A 313 2.64 -17.96 -20.30
N TYR A 314 2.22 -19.22 -20.22
CA TYR A 314 2.80 -20.34 -20.97
C TYR A 314 1.88 -20.86 -22.07
N TRP A 315 0.66 -20.34 -22.19
CA TRP A 315 -0.31 -20.74 -23.19
C TRP A 315 -0.84 -19.52 -23.96
N LEU A 316 -0.40 -19.37 -25.22
CA LEU A 316 -0.85 -18.36 -26.16
C LEU A 316 -0.74 -18.88 -27.60
N THR A 317 -1.86 -19.06 -28.28
CA THR A 317 -1.92 -19.58 -29.66
C THR A 317 -2.02 -18.46 -30.72
N LYS A 318 -2.19 -17.21 -30.28
CA LYS A 318 -2.44 -16.05 -31.15
C LYS A 318 -1.16 -15.46 -31.73
N ASN A 319 -1.23 -15.02 -32.98
CA ASN A 319 -0.16 -14.28 -33.64
C ASN A 319 -0.46 -12.77 -33.66
N PHE A 320 0.50 -11.94 -33.24
CA PHE A 320 0.35 -10.48 -33.15
C PHE A 320 1.34 -9.76 -34.07
N LYS A 321 0.85 -9.20 -35.18
CA LYS A 321 1.66 -8.42 -36.13
C LYS A 321 1.99 -7.04 -35.57
N ASN A 322 3.26 -6.63 -35.62
CA ASN A 322 3.69 -5.29 -35.21
C ASN A 322 2.90 -4.21 -35.97
N LYS A 323 2.45 -3.18 -35.26
CA LYS A 323 1.85 -1.99 -35.87
C LYS A 323 2.99 -0.99 -36.08
N ILE A 324 3.49 -0.85 -37.31
CA ILE A 324 4.60 0.08 -37.64
C ILE A 324 4.28 1.48 -37.12
N LYS A 325 5.19 2.09 -36.36
CA LYS A 325 5.07 3.50 -35.95
C LYS A 325 6.16 4.36 -36.55
N ASN A 326 5.71 5.45 -37.18
CA ASN A 326 6.54 6.59 -37.55
C ASN A 326 6.72 7.47 -36.31
N ASN A 327 7.84 7.34 -35.60
CA ASN A 327 8.26 8.27 -34.54
C ASN A 327 9.17 9.36 -35.13
N GLN A 328 8.68 10.11 -36.12
CA GLN A 328 9.45 11.25 -36.63
C GLN A 328 9.35 12.42 -35.64
N GLY A 329 10.48 12.84 -35.06
CA GLY A 329 10.59 14.07 -34.26
C GLY A 329 10.66 13.93 -32.74
N ILE A 330 10.95 12.74 -32.20
CA ILE A 330 11.22 12.52 -30.77
C ILE A 330 12.74 12.60 -30.52
N GLU A 331 13.16 13.43 -29.57
CA GLU A 331 14.57 13.67 -29.24
C GLU A 331 15.13 12.69 -28.21
N LYS A 332 14.35 12.35 -27.18
CA LYS A 332 14.72 11.41 -26.12
C LYS A 332 13.67 10.31 -26.02
N SER A 333 14.08 9.05 -25.90
CA SER A 333 13.13 7.96 -25.66
C SER A 333 13.67 6.84 -24.76
N PHE A 334 12.75 6.15 -24.09
CA PHE A 334 13.02 4.99 -23.25
C PHE A 334 12.21 3.80 -23.74
N THR A 335 12.88 2.71 -24.15
CA THR A 335 12.20 1.44 -24.41
C THR A 335 11.86 0.75 -23.10
N ILE A 336 10.59 0.38 -22.91
CA ILE A 336 10.09 -0.26 -21.70
C ILE A 336 9.83 -1.74 -21.98
N ASN A 337 10.82 -2.59 -21.71
CA ASN A 337 10.69 -4.05 -21.82
C ASN A 337 10.19 -4.67 -20.49
N LYS A 338 10.05 -6.01 -20.42
CA LYS A 338 9.62 -6.70 -19.19
C LYS A 338 10.51 -6.40 -17.98
N ASN A 339 11.82 -6.24 -18.16
CA ASN A 339 12.75 -5.97 -17.06
C ASN A 339 12.70 -4.51 -16.58
N ALA A 340 12.13 -3.61 -17.38
CA ALA A 340 11.88 -2.22 -17.01
C ALA A 340 10.50 -2.00 -16.36
N LEU A 341 9.70 -3.07 -16.20
CA LEU A 341 8.40 -3.03 -15.55
C LEU A 341 8.41 -3.87 -14.28
N PHE A 342 7.93 -3.29 -13.20
CA PHE A 342 7.90 -3.96 -11.90
C PHE A 342 6.46 -4.23 -11.45
N GLY A 343 6.31 -5.13 -10.49
CA GLY A 343 5.00 -5.55 -10.01
C GLY A 343 4.22 -6.41 -11.00
N LEU A 344 4.82 -6.92 -12.08
CA LEU A 344 4.18 -7.89 -12.96
C LEU A 344 3.84 -9.17 -12.16
N GLY A 345 2.68 -9.78 -12.45
CA GLY A 345 2.33 -11.08 -11.89
C GLY A 345 1.61 -11.11 -10.55
N ARG A 346 1.50 -9.99 -9.81
CA ARG A 346 0.61 -9.95 -8.64
C ARG A 346 -0.84 -10.11 -9.11
N ASP A 347 -1.56 -11.06 -8.52
CA ASP A 347 -2.96 -11.39 -8.78
C ASP A 347 -3.33 -11.85 -10.21
N ASN A 348 -2.36 -12.14 -11.08
CA ASN A 348 -2.59 -12.57 -12.48
C ASN A 348 -3.45 -11.60 -13.33
N LYS A 349 -3.50 -10.32 -12.96
CA LYS A 349 -4.27 -9.28 -13.68
C LYS A 349 -3.57 -8.82 -14.97
N VAL A 350 -2.24 -8.74 -14.95
CA VAL A 350 -1.39 -8.47 -16.10
C VAL A 350 -0.34 -9.58 -16.21
N ILE A 351 -0.30 -10.26 -17.35
CA ILE A 351 0.52 -11.46 -17.59
C ILE A 351 1.51 -11.17 -18.71
N TYR A 352 2.76 -11.59 -18.53
CA TYR A 352 3.76 -11.53 -19.59
C TYR A 352 3.95 -12.88 -20.28
N HIS A 353 3.83 -12.92 -21.60
CA HIS A 353 4.06 -14.11 -22.44
C HIS A 353 5.44 -14.01 -23.08
N GLN A 354 6.44 -14.63 -22.45
CA GLN A 354 7.86 -14.44 -22.78
C GLN A 354 8.19 -14.76 -24.25
N ASN A 355 7.67 -15.87 -24.78
CA ASN A 355 7.95 -16.32 -26.16
C ASN A 355 7.39 -15.39 -27.25
N HIS A 356 6.42 -14.54 -26.89
CA HIS A 356 5.80 -13.59 -27.81
C HIS A 356 6.19 -12.14 -27.51
N SER A 357 6.96 -11.90 -26.44
CA SER A 357 7.28 -10.58 -25.91
C SER A 357 6.06 -9.65 -25.83
N ILE A 358 4.95 -10.18 -25.31
CA ILE A 358 3.66 -9.47 -25.24
C ILE A 358 3.05 -9.58 -23.84
N PHE A 359 2.37 -8.52 -23.44
CA PHE A 359 1.59 -8.46 -22.21
C PHE A 359 0.12 -8.70 -22.49
N GLU A 360 -0.55 -9.43 -21.61
CA GLU A 360 -1.99 -9.65 -21.61
C GLU A 360 -2.59 -8.96 -20.39
N SER A 361 -3.54 -8.05 -20.61
CA SER A 361 -4.39 -7.50 -19.56
C SER A 361 -5.69 -8.30 -19.44
N ARG A 362 -6.03 -8.71 -18.23
CA ARG A 362 -7.28 -9.41 -17.88
C ARG A 362 -8.26 -8.55 -17.08
N LEU A 363 -7.99 -7.25 -16.98
CA LEU A 363 -8.79 -6.30 -16.24
C LEU A 363 -10.19 -6.16 -16.85
N VAL A 364 -11.21 -6.07 -16.01
CA VAL A 364 -12.62 -5.93 -16.43
C VAL A 364 -13.32 -4.82 -15.66
N GLY A 365 -14.24 -4.11 -16.33
CA GLY A 365 -15.01 -3.04 -15.71
C GLY A 365 -14.13 -1.89 -15.21
N LYS A 366 -14.21 -1.58 -13.91
CA LYS A 366 -13.46 -0.48 -13.27
C LYS A 366 -12.11 -0.92 -12.70
N GLN A 367 -11.62 -2.09 -13.10
CA GLN A 367 -10.30 -2.56 -12.69
C GLN A 367 -9.21 -1.83 -13.44
N TYR A 368 -8.12 -1.57 -12.72
CA TYR A 368 -6.90 -1.00 -13.26
C TYR A 368 -5.69 -1.67 -12.59
N TYR A 369 -4.51 -1.47 -13.17
CA TYR A 369 -3.27 -1.98 -12.63
C TYR A 369 -2.13 -1.01 -12.88
N TYR A 370 -1.33 -0.72 -11.85
CA TYR A 370 -0.16 0.13 -11.99
C TYR A 370 1.12 -0.67 -12.14
N LEU A 371 1.93 -0.28 -13.11
CA LEU A 371 3.25 -0.85 -13.38
C LEU A 371 4.30 0.26 -13.20
N PRO A 372 5.07 0.26 -12.10
CA PRO A 372 6.26 1.09 -11.98
C PRO A 372 7.23 0.83 -13.13
N CYS A 373 7.81 1.91 -13.66
CA CYS A 373 8.77 1.84 -14.77
C CYS A 373 10.17 2.19 -14.29
N LEU A 374 11.18 1.52 -14.85
CA LEU A 374 12.63 1.78 -14.68
C LEU A 374 13.20 1.53 -13.27
N GLU A 375 12.41 1.68 -12.21
CA GLU A 375 12.78 1.39 -10.83
C GLU A 375 11.69 0.57 -10.11
N ASN A 376 12.11 -0.37 -9.26
CA ASN A 376 11.20 -1.18 -8.42
C ASN A 376 10.77 -0.43 -7.17
N ILE A 377 10.04 0.68 -7.35
CA ILE A 377 9.52 1.50 -6.26
C ILE A 377 8.02 1.68 -6.44
N ASP A 378 7.26 1.48 -5.37
CA ASP A 378 5.81 1.70 -5.32
C ASP A 378 5.39 3.06 -5.93
N VAL A 379 4.20 3.13 -6.54
CA VAL A 379 3.71 4.33 -7.23
C VAL A 379 3.58 5.57 -6.32
N LYS A 380 3.44 5.40 -5.01
CA LYS A 380 3.47 6.48 -4.02
C LYS A 380 4.89 6.93 -3.67
N GLY A 381 5.85 6.01 -3.78
CA GLY A 381 7.24 6.23 -3.41
C GLY A 381 7.96 7.14 -4.40
N ALA A 382 8.75 8.06 -3.85
CA ALA A 382 9.63 8.91 -4.63
C ALA A 382 10.78 8.10 -5.27
N PRO A 383 11.30 8.55 -6.43
CA PRO A 383 12.36 7.84 -7.14
C PRO A 383 13.68 7.88 -6.35
N ASN A 384 14.47 6.80 -6.42
CA ASN A 384 15.80 6.77 -5.83
C ASN A 384 16.76 7.67 -6.62
N SER A 385 16.65 7.63 -7.94
CA SER A 385 17.36 8.51 -8.85
C SER A 385 16.40 9.18 -9.82
N PRO A 386 16.53 10.49 -10.09
CA PRO A 386 15.67 11.16 -11.04
C PRO A 386 15.90 10.60 -12.45
N ILE A 387 14.82 10.26 -13.18
CA ILE A 387 14.93 9.90 -14.60
C ILE A 387 15.53 11.08 -15.38
N PHE A 388 15.08 12.29 -15.05
CA PHE A 388 15.71 13.55 -15.42
C PHE A 388 15.29 14.63 -14.41
N ILE A 389 16.03 15.74 -14.41
CA ILE A 389 15.72 16.93 -13.63
C ILE A 389 15.10 17.96 -14.58
N PRO A 390 13.86 18.43 -14.35
CA PRO A 390 13.27 19.45 -15.19
C PRO A 390 14.08 20.75 -15.18
N LYS A 391 14.43 21.25 -16.37
CA LYS A 391 15.03 22.58 -16.52
C LYS A 391 14.01 23.69 -16.28
N SER A 392 14.44 24.73 -15.55
CA SER A 392 13.66 25.95 -15.39
C SER A 392 13.40 26.61 -16.75
N GLY A 393 12.20 27.19 -16.91
CA GLY A 393 11.80 27.85 -18.16
C GLY A 393 11.61 26.91 -19.36
N HIS A 394 11.41 25.61 -19.15
CA HIS A 394 11.15 24.63 -20.22
C HIS A 394 9.77 23.98 -20.08
N TYR A 395 9.25 23.50 -21.21
CA TYR A 395 8.12 22.57 -21.28
C TYR A 395 8.55 21.28 -21.99
N TYR A 396 7.75 20.23 -21.82
CA TYR A 396 8.07 18.88 -22.25
C TYR A 396 6.91 18.33 -23.09
N GLU A 397 7.20 17.93 -24.32
CA GLU A 397 6.21 17.26 -25.19
C GLU A 397 6.43 15.75 -25.12
N PHE A 398 5.56 15.06 -24.42
CA PHE A 398 5.60 13.61 -24.26
C PHE A 398 4.81 12.88 -25.35
N TYR A 399 5.33 11.75 -25.79
CA TYR A 399 4.67 10.78 -26.66
C TYR A 399 5.00 9.34 -26.21
N PRO A 400 4.27 8.81 -25.23
CA PRO A 400 4.32 7.38 -24.92
C PRO A 400 3.65 6.58 -26.03
N SER A 401 4.25 5.48 -26.43
CA SER A 401 3.84 4.68 -27.58
C SER A 401 3.80 3.19 -27.23
N ALA A 402 2.74 2.49 -27.64
CA ALA A 402 2.61 1.03 -27.57
C ALA A 402 1.80 0.44 -28.72
N ASP A 403 2.03 -0.84 -29.05
CA ASP A 403 1.12 -1.61 -29.90
C ASP A 403 -0.01 -2.16 -29.05
N LEU A 404 -1.24 -1.67 -29.25
CA LEU A 404 -2.43 -2.08 -28.50
C LEU A 404 -3.34 -2.98 -29.34
N TYR A 405 -3.86 -4.05 -28.75
CA TYR A 405 -4.80 -5.00 -29.38
C TYR A 405 -6.01 -5.24 -28.48
N ASN A 406 -7.20 -5.32 -29.09
CA ASN A 406 -8.51 -5.33 -28.41
C ASN A 406 -8.79 -4.01 -27.67
N GLU A 407 -9.38 -4.06 -26.47
CA GLU A 407 -9.89 -2.90 -25.74
C GLU A 407 -8.89 -2.33 -24.72
N VAL A 408 -7.71 -2.96 -24.55
CA VAL A 408 -6.71 -2.52 -23.56
C VAL A 408 -6.31 -1.06 -23.76
N ASN A 409 -6.27 -0.33 -22.65
CA ASN A 409 -5.86 1.06 -22.61
C ASN A 409 -4.66 1.23 -21.67
N LEU A 410 -3.72 2.08 -22.09
CA LEU A 410 -2.53 2.43 -21.33
C LEU A 410 -2.47 3.94 -21.12
N THR A 411 -2.19 4.36 -19.89
CA THR A 411 -1.94 5.76 -19.53
C THR A 411 -0.59 5.84 -18.82
N LEU A 412 0.33 6.67 -19.31
CA LEU A 412 1.58 7.00 -18.63
C LEU A 412 1.31 8.06 -17.57
N PHE A 413 1.71 7.79 -16.34
CA PHE A 413 1.76 8.77 -15.28
C PHE A 413 3.17 9.35 -15.17
N VAL A 414 3.24 10.67 -15.04
CA VAL A 414 4.50 11.41 -14.86
C VAL A 414 4.41 12.22 -13.58
N ALA A 415 5.20 11.82 -12.58
CA ALA A 415 5.17 12.40 -11.24
C ALA A 415 6.41 13.25 -10.98
N GLY A 416 6.23 14.51 -10.56
CA GLY A 416 7.30 15.42 -10.16
C GLY A 416 7.45 15.48 -8.64
N TYR A 417 8.69 15.45 -8.16
CA TYR A 417 9.04 15.43 -6.74
C TYR A 417 9.97 16.58 -6.35
N ARG A 418 9.85 16.98 -5.09
CA ARG A 418 10.79 17.87 -4.39
C ARG A 418 11.11 17.26 -3.04
N ASN A 419 12.39 16.97 -2.79
CA ASN A 419 12.88 16.43 -1.51
C ASN A 419 12.04 15.22 -1.04
N GLN A 420 11.90 14.20 -1.89
CA GLN A 420 11.11 12.99 -1.65
C GLN A 420 9.58 13.19 -1.50
N THR A 421 9.06 14.41 -1.66
CA THR A 421 7.63 14.69 -1.60
C THR A 421 7.08 14.96 -3.00
N ARG A 422 6.05 14.22 -3.41
CA ARG A 422 5.38 14.43 -4.70
C ARG A 422 4.70 15.80 -4.73
N GLN A 423 5.04 16.62 -5.72
CA GLN A 423 4.48 17.97 -5.90
C GLN A 423 3.35 17.96 -6.94
N GLU A 424 3.47 17.11 -7.95
CA GLU A 424 2.68 17.16 -9.17
C GLU A 424 2.57 15.76 -9.81
N LEU A 425 1.48 15.52 -10.53
CA LEU A 425 1.18 14.25 -11.18
C LEU A 425 0.38 14.50 -12.46
N TYR A 426 0.91 14.03 -13.59
CA TYR A 426 0.28 14.17 -14.91
C TYR A 426 -0.13 12.81 -15.48
N GLN A 427 -1.18 12.78 -16.29
CA GLN A 427 -1.66 11.60 -17.01
C GLN A 427 -1.52 11.82 -18.53
N ILE A 428 -0.89 10.86 -19.21
CA ILE A 428 -0.59 10.95 -20.64
C ILE A 428 -1.10 9.68 -21.33
N PRO A 429 -2.14 9.76 -22.17
CA PRO A 429 -2.61 8.61 -22.92
C PRO A 429 -1.56 8.10 -23.89
N PHE A 430 -1.40 6.77 -24.00
CA PHE A 430 -0.52 6.19 -25.01
C PHE A 430 -1.00 6.52 -26.43
N ASN A 431 -0.04 6.70 -27.33
CA ASN A 431 -0.22 7.05 -28.74
C ASN A 431 -0.81 8.44 -28.97
N LYS A 432 -0.65 9.36 -28.01
CA LYS A 432 -1.03 10.77 -28.12
C LYS A 432 0.09 11.65 -27.61
N PHE A 433 0.25 12.83 -28.21
CA PHE A 433 1.14 13.86 -27.69
C PHE A 433 0.48 14.58 -26.51
N SER A 434 1.27 14.93 -25.51
CA SER A 434 0.82 15.77 -24.39
C SER A 434 1.95 16.67 -23.93
N THR A 435 1.60 17.93 -23.64
CA THR A 435 2.57 18.95 -23.24
C THR A 435 2.48 19.20 -21.75
N LEU A 436 3.60 19.08 -21.04
CA LEU A 436 3.71 19.25 -19.60
C LEU A 436 4.68 20.38 -19.25
N ARG A 437 4.46 21.03 -18.10
CA ARG A 437 5.40 22.03 -17.54
C ARG A 437 5.53 21.83 -16.04
N PHE A 438 6.72 21.44 -15.61
CA PHE A 438 6.98 21.13 -14.20
C PHE A 438 7.18 22.40 -13.35
N SER A 439 6.97 22.29 -12.05
CA SER A 439 7.35 23.33 -11.10
C SER A 439 8.87 23.57 -11.11
N GLU A 440 9.30 24.83 -10.97
CA GLU A 440 10.73 25.19 -10.89
C GLU A 440 11.46 24.55 -9.70
N LYS A 441 10.70 24.07 -8.71
CA LYS A 441 11.23 23.43 -7.50
C LYS A 441 11.34 21.91 -7.65
N THR A 442 10.87 21.35 -8.75
CA THR A 442 10.89 19.91 -9.00
C THR A 442 12.30 19.47 -9.36
N ASN A 443 12.84 18.54 -8.56
CA ASN A 443 14.21 18.04 -8.70
C ASN A 443 14.29 16.56 -9.07
N ALA A 444 13.15 15.88 -9.18
CA ALA A 444 13.09 14.51 -9.68
C ALA A 444 11.77 14.21 -10.39
N VAL A 445 11.84 13.36 -11.42
CA VAL A 445 10.69 12.86 -12.18
C VAL A 445 10.68 11.33 -12.16
N LYS A 446 9.48 10.75 -12.00
CA LYS A 446 9.22 9.31 -12.03
C LYS A 446 8.10 8.97 -13.01
N PHE A 447 8.19 7.79 -13.63
CA PHE A 447 7.19 7.24 -14.53
C PHE A 447 6.55 5.97 -13.96
N PHE A 448 5.26 5.79 -14.22
CA PHE A 448 4.57 4.50 -14.06
C PHE A 448 3.40 4.41 -15.04
N ILE A 449 3.01 3.20 -15.43
CA ILE A 449 1.95 2.98 -16.43
C ILE A 449 0.73 2.43 -15.73
N ARG A 450 -0.44 3.03 -16.00
CA ARG A 450 -1.74 2.43 -15.71
C ARG A 450 -2.20 1.60 -16.89
N VAL A 451 -2.56 0.35 -16.62
CA VAL A 451 -3.25 -0.56 -17.54
C VAL A 451 -4.72 -0.61 -17.13
N SER A 452 -5.63 -0.53 -18.11
CA SER A 452 -7.05 -0.80 -17.92
C SER A 452 -7.59 -1.63 -19.08
N ASP A 453 -8.74 -2.25 -18.85
CA ASP A 453 -9.48 -3.03 -19.84
C ASP A 453 -8.76 -4.30 -20.32
N LYS A 454 -9.48 -5.17 -21.03
CA LYS A 454 -8.97 -6.47 -21.47
C LYS A 454 -8.32 -6.36 -22.85
N GLY A 455 -7.13 -6.93 -23.00
CA GLY A 455 -6.47 -6.98 -24.30
C GLY A 455 -4.99 -7.32 -24.22
N TYR A 456 -4.24 -6.97 -25.26
CA TYR A 456 -2.81 -7.25 -25.33
C TYR A 456 -2.01 -6.01 -25.73
N PHE A 457 -0.79 -5.88 -25.24
CA PHE A 457 0.10 -4.80 -25.60
C PHE A 457 1.57 -5.23 -25.69
N LYS A 458 2.35 -4.60 -26.58
CA LYS A 458 3.82 -4.77 -26.69
C LYS A 458 4.48 -3.50 -27.25
N ASN A 459 5.80 -3.53 -27.39
CA ASN A 459 6.60 -2.45 -28.01
C ASN A 459 6.38 -1.10 -27.29
N LEU A 460 6.49 -1.10 -25.96
CA LEU A 460 6.32 0.11 -25.14
C LEU A 460 7.54 1.03 -25.27
N GLU A 461 7.29 2.31 -25.53
CA GLU A 461 8.31 3.35 -25.60
C GLU A 461 7.78 4.63 -24.95
N ILE A 462 8.60 5.32 -24.16
CA ILE A 462 8.29 6.64 -23.61
C ILE A 462 9.21 7.65 -24.28
N GLY A 463 8.68 8.38 -25.26
CA GLY A 463 9.39 9.46 -25.93
C GLY A 463 9.03 10.83 -25.36
N PHE A 464 9.97 11.77 -25.33
CA PHE A 464 9.67 13.17 -25.07
C PHE A 464 10.69 14.14 -25.69
N ASN A 465 10.24 15.36 -25.94
CA ASN A 465 11.06 16.50 -26.36
C ASN A 465 11.15 17.51 -25.23
N GLU A 466 12.27 18.23 -25.18
CA GLU A 466 12.51 19.27 -24.19
C GLU A 466 12.65 20.61 -24.89
N LYS A 467 11.71 21.54 -24.64
CA LYS A 467 11.66 22.82 -25.34
C LYS A 467 11.73 23.98 -24.34
N ALA A 468 12.61 24.93 -24.60
CA ALA A 468 12.62 26.19 -23.86
C ALA A 468 11.35 26.99 -24.18
N VAL A 469 10.74 27.59 -23.16
CA VAL A 469 9.65 28.55 -23.37
C VAL A 469 10.23 29.77 -24.08
N GLU A 470 9.65 30.12 -25.23
CA GLU A 470 10.13 31.26 -25.99
C GLU A 470 9.78 32.58 -25.27
N VAL A 471 10.81 33.41 -25.03
CA VAL A 471 10.64 34.79 -24.56
C VAL A 471 10.41 35.67 -25.78
N THR A 472 9.15 36.05 -26.03
CA THR A 472 8.75 36.81 -27.22
C THR A 472 9.09 38.30 -27.09
N ASN A 473 9.17 38.81 -25.86
CA ASN A 473 9.56 40.18 -25.56
C ASN A 473 10.14 40.27 -24.14
N SER A 474 11.02 41.24 -23.88
CA SER A 474 11.57 41.46 -22.54
C SER A 474 11.87 42.93 -22.32
N LEU A 475 11.66 43.39 -21.09
CA LEU A 475 11.93 44.75 -20.66
C LEU A 475 12.65 44.76 -19.32
N GLU A 476 13.79 45.44 -19.25
CA GLU A 476 14.43 45.79 -17.99
C GLU A 476 14.10 47.25 -17.67
N LEU A 477 13.56 47.51 -16.48
CA LEU A 477 13.16 48.86 -16.09
C LEU A 477 14.42 49.68 -15.74
N ASP A 478 14.54 50.86 -16.34
CA ASP A 478 15.58 51.82 -15.99
C ASP A 478 15.39 52.33 -14.55
N LEU A 479 16.26 51.88 -13.65
CA LEU A 479 16.23 52.21 -12.21
C LEU A 479 16.75 53.63 -11.91
N ALA A 480 17.06 54.45 -12.92
CA ALA A 480 17.40 55.84 -12.71
C ALA A 480 16.23 56.64 -12.11
N LYS A 481 16.48 57.39 -11.02
CA LYS A 481 15.51 58.06 -10.16
C LYS A 481 14.60 59.01 -10.92
N GLN A 482 15.07 59.60 -12.01
CA GLN A 482 14.29 60.50 -12.85
C GLN A 482 13.08 59.80 -13.49
N ASN A 483 13.10 58.47 -13.56
CA ASN A 483 12.00 57.66 -14.08
C ASN A 483 11.02 57.23 -12.98
N TRP A 484 11.25 57.55 -11.71
CA TRP A 484 10.42 57.10 -10.59
C TRP A 484 9.83 58.29 -9.85
N TYR A 485 8.51 58.33 -9.73
CA TYR A 485 7.79 59.51 -9.23
C TYR A 485 7.00 59.17 -7.96
N PRO A 486 7.52 59.55 -6.78
CA PRO A 486 6.78 59.45 -5.52
C PRO A 486 5.57 60.38 -5.52
N SER A 487 4.46 59.90 -4.99
CA SER A 487 3.29 60.74 -4.69
C SER A 487 3.56 61.81 -3.63
N HIS A 488 4.57 61.63 -2.77
CA HIS A 488 5.00 62.58 -1.74
C HIS A 488 6.54 62.61 -1.62
N ASN A 489 7.20 63.45 -2.43
CA ASN A 489 8.67 63.57 -2.49
C ASN A 489 9.36 63.97 -1.17
N LYS A 490 8.62 64.54 -0.21
CA LYS A 490 9.16 64.86 1.12
C LYS A 490 9.23 63.65 2.04
N LEU A 491 8.34 62.67 1.85
CA LEU A 491 8.23 61.49 2.69
C LEU A 491 9.08 60.32 2.18
N VAL A 492 9.27 60.21 0.86
CA VAL A 492 10.20 59.27 0.25
C VAL A 492 11.13 60.03 -0.69
N GLN A 493 12.42 60.03 -0.38
CA GLN A 493 13.46 60.65 -1.19
C GLN A 493 14.19 59.59 -2.00
N LEU A 494 14.25 59.78 -3.32
CA LEU A 494 14.90 58.84 -4.24
C LEU A 494 16.27 59.35 -4.69
N SER A 495 17.25 58.44 -4.71
CA SER A 495 18.60 58.62 -5.25
C SER A 495 18.98 57.44 -6.14
N ASN A 496 20.11 57.57 -6.85
CA ASN A 496 20.77 56.44 -7.49
C ASN A 496 22.14 56.24 -6.87
N GLU A 497 22.46 54.99 -6.59
CA GLU A 497 23.78 54.57 -6.13
C GLU A 497 24.16 53.33 -6.95
N ASN A 498 25.30 53.37 -7.64
CA ASN A 498 25.81 52.26 -8.46
C ASN A 498 24.79 51.64 -9.45
N GLY A 499 23.91 52.46 -10.04
CA GLY A 499 22.88 52.00 -10.98
C GLY A 499 21.60 51.45 -10.32
N GLN A 500 21.55 51.38 -8.99
CA GLN A 500 20.39 50.93 -8.22
C GLN A 500 19.46 52.11 -7.90
N LEU A 501 18.16 51.84 -7.72
CA LEU A 501 17.19 52.82 -7.20
C LEU A 501 17.21 52.74 -5.67
N VAL A 502 17.62 53.81 -5.01
CA VAL A 502 17.66 53.90 -3.56
C VAL A 502 16.57 54.84 -3.07
N GLY A 503 15.77 54.41 -2.09
CA GLY A 503 14.73 55.23 -1.48
C GLY A 503 14.85 55.31 0.02
N ASN A 504 14.90 56.52 0.56
CA ASN A 504 14.88 56.78 1.99
C ASN A 504 13.49 57.26 2.41
N SER A 505 12.82 56.49 3.27
CA SER A 505 11.46 56.71 3.74
C SER A 505 11.43 57.24 5.17
N THR A 506 10.68 58.33 5.36
CA THR A 506 10.40 58.95 6.67
C THR A 506 8.91 58.85 7.05
N ILE A 507 8.21 57.85 6.50
CA ILE A 507 6.78 57.66 6.70
C ILE A 507 6.51 57.10 8.11
N THR A 508 5.72 57.82 8.90
CA THR A 508 5.23 57.38 10.22
C THR A 508 3.82 56.76 10.15
N ASP A 509 3.44 56.01 11.19
CA ASP A 509 2.32 55.06 11.22
C ASP A 509 1.02 55.44 10.50
N GLY A 510 0.48 54.47 9.74
CA GLY A 510 -0.82 54.52 9.08
C GLY A 510 -0.84 55.16 7.68
N LYS A 511 0.27 55.73 7.21
CA LYS A 511 0.39 56.33 5.87
C LYS A 511 1.16 55.44 4.90
N ARG A 512 0.84 55.55 3.61
CA ARG A 512 1.52 54.85 2.50
C ARG A 512 1.81 55.81 1.38
N VAL A 513 2.97 55.67 0.75
CA VAL A 513 3.39 56.46 -0.42
C VAL A 513 3.55 55.51 -1.60
N TYR A 514 2.98 55.91 -2.73
CA TYR A 514 3.18 55.21 -4.00
C TYR A 514 4.27 55.89 -4.81
N ILE A 515 5.09 55.08 -5.50
CA ILE A 515 6.14 55.52 -6.42
C ILE A 515 5.86 54.84 -7.76
N SER A 516 5.48 55.61 -8.77
CA SER A 516 5.14 55.06 -10.09
C SER A 516 6.30 55.19 -11.08
N TYR A 517 6.50 54.17 -11.92
CA TYR A 517 7.50 54.19 -12.98
C TYR A 517 6.98 54.97 -14.20
N LYS A 518 7.77 55.95 -14.66
CA LYS A 518 7.53 56.87 -15.78
C LYS A 518 6.15 57.55 -15.79
N GLU A 519 5.52 57.65 -14.62
CA GLU A 519 4.20 58.25 -14.48
C GLU A 519 4.16 59.17 -13.27
N THR A 520 3.80 60.43 -13.51
CA THR A 520 3.71 61.46 -12.46
C THR A 520 2.38 61.39 -11.71
N ASN A 521 1.32 60.91 -12.37
CA ASN A 521 0.01 60.72 -11.77
C ASN A 521 -0.07 59.41 -10.99
N ASN A 522 0.05 59.48 -9.67
CA ASN A 522 -0.07 58.33 -8.78
C ASN A 522 -1.52 57.92 -8.46
N SER A 523 -2.53 58.48 -9.13
CA SER A 523 -3.91 57.99 -9.07
C SER A 523 -4.09 56.78 -9.99
N PHE A 524 -4.22 55.59 -9.41
CA PHE A 524 -4.46 54.35 -10.16
C PHE A 524 -5.89 54.24 -10.73
N GLY A 525 -6.74 55.26 -10.57
CA GLY A 525 -8.05 55.33 -11.23
C GLY A 525 -7.97 55.89 -12.66
N VAL A 526 -6.79 56.38 -13.06
CA VAL A 526 -6.53 56.97 -14.38
C VAL A 526 -5.45 56.14 -15.04
N ALA A 527 -5.64 55.76 -16.31
CA ALA A 527 -4.65 55.02 -17.07
C ALA A 527 -3.30 55.75 -17.16
N PRO A 528 -2.17 55.04 -17.23
CA PRO A 528 -0.87 55.67 -17.44
C PRO A 528 -0.82 56.36 -18.80
N SER A 529 -0.21 57.53 -18.84
CA SER A 529 0.08 58.27 -20.07
C SER A 529 1.29 57.70 -20.82
N PHE A 530 2.13 56.93 -20.13
CA PHE A 530 3.29 56.25 -20.70
C PHE A 530 3.06 54.73 -20.81
N HIS A 531 3.13 54.20 -22.03
CA HIS A 531 3.09 52.75 -22.25
C HIS A 531 4.47 52.14 -22.06
N ILE A 532 4.60 51.30 -21.02
CA ILE A 532 5.87 50.67 -20.62
C ILE A 532 6.29 49.59 -21.63
N MET A 533 5.35 48.72 -22.02
CA MET A 533 5.51 47.73 -23.09
C MET A 533 4.14 47.40 -23.68
N SER A 534 4.11 46.93 -24.93
CA SER A 534 2.89 46.39 -25.56
C SER A 534 2.45 45.12 -24.83
N VAL A 535 1.14 44.98 -24.61
CA VAL A 535 0.55 43.80 -23.98
C VAL A 535 0.04 42.85 -25.06
N ASN A 536 0.46 41.59 -24.98
CA ASN A 536 0.02 40.49 -25.80
C ASN A 536 -0.91 39.59 -24.97
N GLN A 537 -2.14 39.46 -25.43
CA GLN A 537 -3.21 38.74 -24.72
C GLN A 537 -2.97 37.22 -24.66
N ASN A 538 -2.12 36.69 -25.56
CA ASN A 538 -1.79 35.27 -25.63
C ASN A 538 -0.42 34.93 -25.03
N SER A 539 0.08 35.79 -24.12
CA SER A 539 1.36 35.64 -23.46
C SER A 539 1.24 35.56 -21.93
N GLU A 540 2.18 34.86 -21.30
CA GLU A 540 2.41 34.88 -19.86
C GLU A 540 3.53 35.88 -19.55
N TYR A 541 3.42 36.60 -18.42
CA TYR A 541 4.41 37.60 -18.01
C TYR A 541 5.13 37.17 -16.75
N GLU A 542 6.46 37.19 -16.76
CA GLU A 542 7.31 36.99 -15.59
C GLU A 542 7.88 38.33 -15.11
N PHE A 543 7.63 38.68 -13.85
CA PHE A 543 8.19 39.86 -13.19
C PHE A 543 9.25 39.42 -12.19
N THR A 544 10.48 39.93 -12.31
CA THR A 544 11.58 39.65 -11.40
C THR A 544 12.02 40.95 -10.75
N ILE A 545 11.96 41.02 -9.41
CA ILE A 545 12.41 42.19 -8.65
C ILE A 545 13.41 41.75 -7.59
N GLN A 546 14.62 42.31 -7.61
CA GLN A 546 15.62 42.15 -6.55
C GLN A 546 15.73 43.45 -5.75
N ALA A 547 15.53 43.39 -4.44
CA ALA A 547 15.65 44.54 -3.57
C ALA A 547 16.04 44.18 -2.13
N ASN A 548 16.87 45.05 -1.54
CA ASN A 548 17.20 45.04 -0.12
C ASN A 548 16.36 46.12 0.60
N VAL A 549 15.75 45.76 1.74
CA VAL A 549 14.82 46.63 2.48
C VAL A 549 15.18 46.57 3.97
N ASP A 550 15.35 47.73 4.61
CA ASP A 550 15.66 47.83 6.04
C ASP A 550 14.54 47.28 6.93
N GLU A 551 14.90 46.80 8.11
CA GLU A 551 13.97 46.31 9.13
C GLU A 551 13.06 47.47 9.62
N GLY A 552 11.73 47.30 9.53
CA GLY A 552 10.75 48.34 9.83
C GLY A 552 10.21 49.11 8.61
N LEU A 553 10.69 48.81 7.40
CA LEU A 553 10.19 49.36 6.13
C LEU A 553 9.49 48.27 5.30
N GLU A 554 8.29 48.55 4.81
CA GLU A 554 7.57 47.72 3.85
C GLU A 554 7.69 48.32 2.43
N LEU A 555 8.23 47.54 1.49
CA LEU A 555 8.27 47.85 0.06
C LEU A 555 7.49 46.78 -0.71
N LEU A 556 6.38 47.16 -1.36
CA LEU A 556 5.59 46.24 -2.17
C LEU A 556 5.56 46.66 -3.64
N PRO A 557 6.18 45.90 -4.56
CA PRO A 557 5.99 46.10 -5.99
C PRO A 557 4.57 45.72 -6.40
N MET A 558 3.99 46.55 -7.26
CA MET A 558 2.63 46.41 -7.76
C MET A 558 2.60 46.52 -9.27
N PHE A 559 1.83 45.62 -9.87
CA PHE A 559 1.34 45.72 -11.24
C PHE A 559 -0.11 46.22 -11.22
N VAL A 560 -0.44 47.14 -12.11
CA VAL A 560 -1.79 47.68 -12.30
C VAL A 560 -2.14 47.64 -13.79
N GLY A 561 -3.05 46.76 -14.18
CA GLY A 561 -3.53 46.58 -15.55
C GLY A 561 -4.82 47.37 -15.83
N TYR A 562 -4.96 47.84 -17.07
CA TYR A 562 -6.09 48.64 -17.53
C TYR A 562 -6.65 48.11 -18.85
N ALA A 563 -7.98 48.11 -18.96
CA ALA A 563 -8.73 47.91 -20.19
C ALA A 563 -9.20 49.29 -20.71
N GLY A 564 -8.48 49.84 -21.68
CA GLY A 564 -8.64 51.25 -22.05
C GLY A 564 -8.27 52.17 -20.88
N GLU A 565 -9.23 52.99 -20.42
CA GLU A 565 -9.06 53.93 -19.29
C GLU A 565 -9.38 53.31 -17.92
N ASN A 566 -10.02 52.14 -17.89
CA ASN A 566 -10.51 51.52 -16.66
C ASN A 566 -9.46 50.58 -16.08
N LYS A 567 -9.14 50.74 -14.80
CA LYS A 567 -8.31 49.78 -14.05
C LYS A 567 -9.09 48.48 -13.82
N THR A 568 -8.58 47.36 -14.32
CA THR A 568 -9.26 46.05 -14.27
C THR A 568 -8.51 45.00 -13.44
N GLN A 569 -7.19 45.09 -13.34
CA GLN A 569 -6.38 44.12 -12.59
C GLN A 569 -5.32 44.82 -11.72
N VAL A 570 -5.14 44.35 -10.49
CA VAL A 570 -4.05 44.78 -9.61
C VAL A 570 -3.40 43.55 -9.03
N LEU A 571 -2.09 43.44 -9.14
CA LEU A 571 -1.32 42.31 -8.64
C LEU A 571 -0.20 42.83 -7.74
N GLN A 572 -0.08 42.25 -6.55
CA GLN A 572 1.09 42.43 -5.71
C GLN A 572 2.16 41.45 -6.17
N LEU A 573 3.32 41.98 -6.53
CA LEU A 573 4.48 41.20 -6.95
C LEU A 573 5.35 40.88 -5.73
N LYS A 574 6.16 39.82 -5.82
CA LYS A 574 7.07 39.43 -4.74
C LYS A 574 8.45 40.05 -4.94
N LEU A 575 9.07 40.50 -3.85
CA LEU A 575 10.49 40.84 -3.83
C LEU A 575 11.34 39.57 -3.76
N ASN A 576 12.55 39.66 -4.30
CA ASN A 576 13.60 38.63 -4.25
C ASN A 576 13.16 37.25 -4.77
N SER A 577 12.18 37.25 -5.68
CA SER A 577 11.65 36.07 -6.38
C SER A 577 10.96 36.51 -7.68
N SER A 578 10.74 35.59 -8.61
CA SER A 578 9.94 35.87 -9.80
C SER A 578 8.45 35.62 -9.56
N THR A 579 7.61 36.42 -10.22
CA THR A 579 6.16 36.29 -10.21
C THR A 579 5.69 36.09 -11.65
N LYS A 580 5.17 34.91 -11.98
CA LYS A 580 4.59 34.60 -13.31
C LYS A 580 3.07 34.77 -13.27
N VAL A 581 2.52 35.49 -14.23
CA VAL A 581 1.08 35.77 -14.29
C VAL A 581 0.59 35.81 -15.73
N LYS A 582 -0.54 35.14 -15.99
CA LYS A 582 -1.35 35.38 -17.17
C LYS A 582 -2.26 36.58 -16.90
N LEU A 583 -2.13 37.62 -17.71
CA LEU A 583 -2.93 38.84 -17.60
C LEU A 583 -4.38 38.57 -18.02
N GLN A 584 -5.33 39.39 -17.54
CA GLN A 584 -6.71 39.35 -18.04
C GLN A 584 -6.77 39.73 -19.52
N ASP A 585 -7.63 39.06 -20.29
CA ASP A 585 -7.69 39.18 -21.75
C ASP A 585 -8.03 40.61 -22.23
N ASP A 586 -8.65 41.44 -21.40
CA ASP A 586 -9.05 42.81 -21.73
C ASP A 586 -7.97 43.87 -21.43
N ILE A 587 -6.85 43.48 -20.81
CA ILE A 587 -5.77 44.41 -20.48
C ILE A 587 -5.03 44.82 -21.75
N THR A 588 -5.03 46.12 -22.01
CA THR A 588 -4.33 46.72 -23.16
C THR A 588 -3.05 47.44 -22.75
N GLN A 589 -2.92 47.80 -21.47
CA GLN A 589 -1.77 48.51 -20.92
C GLN A 589 -1.64 48.28 -19.42
N PHE A 590 -0.45 48.50 -18.87
CA PHE A 590 -0.23 48.41 -17.43
C PHE A 590 0.76 49.45 -16.90
N ARG A 591 0.69 49.66 -15.58
CA ARG A 591 1.59 50.51 -14.80
C ARG A 591 2.31 49.67 -13.74
N ILE A 592 3.58 49.99 -13.52
CA ILE A 592 4.37 49.47 -12.40
C ILE A 592 4.50 50.55 -11.33
N ALA A 593 4.33 50.17 -10.07
CA ALA A 593 4.52 51.06 -8.94
C ALA A 593 5.06 50.31 -7.70
N PHE A 594 5.70 51.03 -6.80
CA PHE A 594 6.00 50.56 -5.45
C PHE A 594 5.05 51.21 -4.44
N ARG A 595 4.53 50.43 -3.50
CA ARG A 595 3.90 50.93 -2.28
C ARG A 595 4.91 50.87 -1.14
N VAL A 596 5.16 52.01 -0.51
CA VAL A 596 6.11 52.16 0.60
C VAL A 596 5.36 52.55 1.86
N ALA A 597 5.64 51.86 2.97
CA ALA A 597 5.14 52.17 4.31
C ALA A 597 6.20 51.91 5.37
N GLY A 598 6.27 52.73 6.43
CA GLY A 598 7.27 52.62 7.48
C GLY A 598 8.54 53.45 7.21
N MET A 599 9.48 53.39 8.16
CA MET A 599 10.74 54.16 8.14
C MET A 599 11.92 53.27 7.79
N GLY A 600 12.84 53.79 6.99
CA GLY A 600 14.07 53.08 6.63
C GLY A 600 14.49 53.34 5.18
N THR A 601 15.45 52.56 4.71
CA THR A 601 15.97 52.62 3.34
C THR A 601 15.62 51.34 2.57
N PHE A 602 15.34 51.49 1.27
CA PHE A 602 15.30 50.37 0.34
C PHE A 602 16.25 50.60 -0.83
N ARG A 603 16.74 49.51 -1.42
CA ARG A 603 17.58 49.49 -2.63
C ARG A 603 17.00 48.47 -3.60
N VAL A 604 16.51 48.93 -4.75
CA VAL A 604 16.10 48.04 -5.84
C VAL A 604 17.28 47.88 -6.78
N GLU A 605 17.67 46.63 -7.01
CA GLU A 605 18.86 46.26 -7.77
C GLU A 605 18.48 45.82 -9.19
N GLU A 606 17.34 45.13 -9.34
CA GLU A 606 16.82 44.66 -10.62
C GLU A 606 15.29 44.79 -10.64
N PHE A 607 14.74 45.20 -11.77
CA PHE A 607 13.33 44.95 -12.10
C PHE A 607 13.23 44.60 -13.59
N SER A 608 13.01 43.34 -13.90
CA SER A 608 12.81 42.85 -15.27
C SER A 608 11.43 42.23 -15.48
N ILE A 609 10.91 42.38 -16.70
CA ILE A 609 9.64 41.82 -17.17
C ILE A 609 9.94 40.99 -18.43
N LYS A 610 9.49 39.74 -18.46
CA LYS A 610 9.59 38.88 -19.65
C LYS A 610 8.20 38.49 -20.11
N GLU A 611 7.91 38.71 -21.39
CA GLU A 611 6.74 38.17 -22.08
C GLU A 611 7.12 36.81 -22.67
N MET A 612 6.30 35.80 -22.41
CA MET A 612 6.51 34.42 -22.82
C MET A 612 5.29 33.89 -23.54
N GLU A 613 5.49 32.97 -24.49
CA GLU A 613 4.36 32.26 -25.11
C GLU A 613 3.54 31.46 -24.09
N VAL A 614 2.20 31.43 -24.26
CA VAL A 614 1.34 30.55 -23.46
C VAL A 614 1.42 29.12 -24.01
N VAL A 615 2.06 28.24 -23.24
CA VAL A 615 2.08 26.80 -23.53
C VAL A 615 0.79 26.16 -23.00
N GLN A 616 -0.02 25.57 -23.89
CA GLN A 616 -1.18 24.79 -23.46
C GLN A 616 -0.73 23.48 -22.82
N ILE A 617 -0.87 23.41 -21.49
CA ILE A 617 -0.57 22.19 -20.74
C ILE A 617 -1.74 21.21 -20.91
N SER A 618 -1.41 19.97 -21.25
CA SER A 618 -2.36 18.88 -21.29
C SER A 618 -2.66 18.44 -19.86
N ASP A 619 -3.78 18.91 -19.31
CA ASP A 619 -4.31 18.43 -18.04
C ASP A 619 -5.60 17.64 -18.29
N SER A 620 -5.49 16.32 -18.21
CA SER A 620 -6.64 15.41 -18.25
C SER A 620 -6.61 14.54 -17.00
N SER A 621 -7.50 14.84 -16.06
CA SER A 621 -7.75 13.96 -14.91
C SER A 621 -8.82 12.95 -15.29
N ASP A 622 -8.41 11.75 -15.71
CA ASP A 622 -9.32 10.66 -16.08
C ASP A 622 -9.16 9.48 -15.11
N TRP A 623 -9.96 9.50 -14.04
CA TRP A 623 -9.92 8.49 -12.98
C TRP A 623 -10.95 7.39 -13.23
N ILE A 624 -10.50 6.13 -13.22
CA ILE A 624 -11.34 4.94 -13.41
C ILE A 624 -12.23 4.71 -12.19
N SER A 625 -11.73 5.03 -11.00
CA SER A 625 -12.52 4.93 -9.76
C SER A 625 -12.01 5.86 -8.65
N SER A 626 -12.86 6.14 -7.66
CA SER A 626 -12.48 6.82 -6.42
C SER A 626 -11.35 6.12 -5.65
N ASN A 627 -11.24 4.79 -5.79
CA ASN A 627 -10.23 3.99 -5.13
C ASN A 627 -8.84 4.26 -5.71
N GLU A 628 -8.76 4.61 -7.00
CA GLU A 628 -7.50 4.93 -7.68
C GLU A 628 -6.85 6.20 -7.11
N ILE A 629 -7.66 7.23 -6.87
CA ILE A 629 -7.24 8.51 -6.26
C ILE A 629 -6.70 8.26 -4.84
N THR A 630 -7.37 7.35 -4.13
CA THR A 630 -7.05 6.93 -2.77
C THR A 630 -5.77 6.11 -2.72
N GLU A 631 -5.60 5.15 -3.65
CA GLU A 631 -4.41 4.33 -3.83
C GLU A 631 -3.20 5.16 -4.24
N LEU A 632 -3.37 6.28 -4.95
CA LEU A 632 -2.24 7.17 -5.23
C LEU A 632 -1.90 8.10 -4.06
N GLY A 633 -2.66 8.10 -2.96
CA GLY A 633 -2.45 9.01 -1.82
C GLY A 633 -2.79 10.46 -2.14
N LEU A 634 -3.75 10.68 -3.04
CA LEU A 634 -4.23 12.02 -3.40
C LEU A 634 -5.39 12.50 -2.49
N VAL A 635 -5.98 11.59 -1.71
CA VAL A 635 -6.97 11.90 -0.67
C VAL A 635 -6.37 11.59 0.70
N LYS A 636 -6.74 12.36 1.73
CA LYS A 636 -6.38 12.05 3.11
C LYS A 636 -7.01 10.71 3.54
N PRO A 637 -6.31 9.91 4.36
CA PRO A 637 -6.89 8.72 4.98
C PRO A 637 -8.20 9.05 5.71
N LYS A 638 -9.16 8.13 5.66
CA LYS A 638 -10.44 8.28 6.37
C LYS A 638 -10.32 7.74 7.81
N PRO A 639 -11.04 8.30 8.80
CA PRO A 639 -11.10 7.68 10.11
C PRO A 639 -11.76 6.30 10.01
N LEU A 640 -11.29 5.34 10.80
CA LEU A 640 -11.73 3.95 10.74
C LEU A 640 -13.26 3.79 10.89
N ASN A 641 -13.88 4.60 11.75
CA ASN A 641 -15.34 4.60 11.96
C ASN A 641 -16.18 5.09 10.77
N LYS A 642 -15.55 5.66 9.74
CA LYS A 642 -16.18 6.04 8.47
C LYS A 642 -15.92 5.06 7.34
N LEU A 643 -15.24 3.94 7.63
CA LEU A 643 -15.08 2.85 6.69
C LEU A 643 -16.46 2.22 6.40
N LYS A 644 -16.80 2.04 5.13
CA LYS A 644 -18.05 1.40 4.71
C LYS A 644 -17.81 -0.06 4.37
N MET A 645 -18.29 -0.96 5.21
CA MET A 645 -18.07 -2.39 5.06
C MET A 645 -19.37 -3.09 4.68
N ALA A 646 -19.45 -3.62 3.46
CA ALA A 646 -20.52 -4.55 3.07
C ALA A 646 -20.29 -5.88 3.77
N VAL A 647 -21.29 -6.40 4.49
CA VAL A 647 -21.12 -7.58 5.35
C VAL A 647 -22.12 -8.71 5.12
N ILE A 648 -21.64 -9.94 5.28
CA ILE A 648 -22.46 -11.12 5.54
C ILE A 648 -21.98 -11.74 6.85
N PHE A 649 -22.65 -11.37 7.95
CA PHE A 649 -22.28 -11.76 9.32
C PHE A 649 -23.42 -12.42 10.07
N ASP A 650 -23.10 -13.36 10.95
CA ASP A 650 -23.96 -13.79 12.05
C ASP A 650 -24.05 -12.69 13.12
N GLU A 651 -24.97 -12.86 14.07
CA GLU A 651 -25.35 -11.86 15.06
C GLU A 651 -24.18 -11.37 15.93
N PHE A 652 -23.34 -12.30 16.41
CA PHE A 652 -22.22 -11.94 17.29
C PHE A 652 -21.20 -11.04 16.59
N THR A 653 -20.79 -11.41 15.37
CA THR A 653 -19.79 -10.62 14.62
C THR A 653 -20.37 -9.28 14.18
N THR A 654 -21.67 -9.24 13.88
CA THR A 654 -22.38 -7.98 13.65
C THR A 654 -22.25 -7.05 14.85
N ALA A 655 -22.57 -7.53 16.07
CA ALA A 655 -22.46 -6.74 17.30
C ALA A 655 -21.02 -6.31 17.59
N SER A 656 -20.04 -7.12 17.21
CA SER A 656 -18.61 -6.81 17.35
C SER A 656 -18.14 -5.65 16.48
N TYR A 657 -18.62 -5.51 15.24
CA TYR A 657 -18.13 -4.50 14.29
C TYR A 657 -19.05 -3.29 14.09
N GLU A 658 -20.32 -3.35 14.52
CA GLU A 658 -21.29 -2.26 14.24
C GLU A 658 -20.97 -0.91 14.90
N LYS A 659 -20.08 -0.91 15.90
CA LYS A 659 -19.56 0.31 16.56
C LYS A 659 -18.22 0.77 16.00
N GLU A 660 -17.56 -0.08 15.22
CA GLU A 660 -16.22 0.16 14.69
C GLU A 660 -16.23 0.85 13.33
N CYS A 661 -17.30 0.67 12.55
CA CYS A 661 -17.43 1.19 11.19
C CYS A 661 -18.89 1.17 10.68
N GLU A 662 -19.12 1.70 9.48
CA GLU A 662 -20.44 1.74 8.85
C GLU A 662 -20.73 0.39 8.16
N LEU A 663 -21.54 -0.47 8.78
CA LEU A 663 -21.94 -1.75 8.21
C LEU A 663 -23.07 -1.61 7.21
N ILE A 664 -22.90 -2.19 6.02
CA ILE A 664 -23.93 -2.30 4.97
C ILE A 664 -24.40 -3.75 4.90
N LYS A 665 -25.59 -4.01 5.44
CA LYS A 665 -26.24 -5.34 5.41
C LYS A 665 -27.17 -5.45 4.21
N PHE A 666 -27.25 -6.64 3.64
CA PHE A 666 -28.09 -6.94 2.48
C PHE A 666 -28.45 -8.43 2.42
N THR A 667 -29.38 -8.77 1.54
CA THR A 667 -29.89 -10.12 1.28
C THR A 667 -29.42 -10.60 -0.09
N PRO A 668 -29.54 -11.91 -0.40
CA PRO A 668 -29.24 -12.44 -1.72
C PRO A 668 -30.04 -11.79 -2.87
N ASP A 669 -31.19 -11.19 -2.57
CA ASP A 669 -32.12 -10.67 -3.58
C ASP A 669 -31.98 -9.15 -3.83
N ASN A 670 -31.42 -8.39 -2.87
CA ASN A 670 -31.34 -6.92 -2.97
C ASN A 670 -29.91 -6.35 -2.94
N TRP A 671 -28.87 -7.20 -2.90
CA TRP A 671 -27.48 -6.75 -2.76
C TRP A 671 -27.07 -5.80 -3.89
N LEU A 672 -27.49 -6.05 -5.14
CA LEU A 672 -27.08 -5.26 -6.29
C LEU A 672 -27.57 -3.81 -6.18
N GLU A 673 -28.85 -3.61 -5.84
CA GLU A 673 -29.42 -2.29 -5.62
C GLU A 673 -28.75 -1.60 -4.42
N THR A 674 -28.68 -2.31 -3.29
CA THR A 674 -28.13 -1.77 -2.03
C THR A 674 -26.69 -1.29 -2.19
N LEU A 675 -25.83 -2.12 -2.79
CA LEU A 675 -24.41 -1.81 -2.97
C LEU A 675 -24.14 -0.85 -4.13
N SER A 676 -25.06 -0.74 -5.10
CA SER A 676 -24.95 0.27 -6.16
C SER A 676 -25.29 1.67 -5.64
N SER A 677 -26.28 1.79 -4.74
CA SER A 677 -26.68 3.05 -4.12
C SER A 677 -25.78 3.46 -2.95
N ASN A 678 -25.24 2.50 -2.20
CA ASN A 678 -24.29 2.74 -1.11
C ASN A 678 -23.02 1.93 -1.36
N LYS A 679 -22.12 2.49 -2.16
CA LYS A 679 -20.89 1.81 -2.57
C LYS A 679 -19.99 1.52 -1.35
N PRO A 680 -19.64 0.25 -1.09
CA PRO A 680 -18.75 -0.10 0.02
C PRO A 680 -17.27 0.14 -0.33
N ASP A 681 -16.45 0.28 0.70
CA ASP A 681 -14.99 0.28 0.60
C ASP A 681 -14.42 -1.14 0.50
N LEU A 682 -15.08 -2.11 1.15
CA LEU A 682 -14.77 -3.54 1.05
C LEU A 682 -16.03 -4.40 1.23
N LEU A 683 -15.97 -5.64 0.74
CA LEU A 683 -16.88 -6.72 1.13
C LEU A 683 -16.18 -7.63 2.14
N MET A 684 -16.82 -7.87 3.29
CA MET A 684 -16.34 -8.78 4.33
C MET A 684 -17.38 -9.87 4.60
N VAL A 685 -17.00 -11.12 4.40
CA VAL A 685 -17.87 -12.29 4.61
C VAL A 685 -17.21 -13.19 5.64
N GLU A 686 -17.88 -13.47 6.74
CA GLU A 686 -17.37 -14.49 7.66
C GLU A 686 -17.83 -15.89 7.24
N SER A 687 -17.32 -16.94 7.88
CA SER A 687 -17.89 -18.30 7.82
C SER A 687 -19.26 -18.38 8.53
N ALA A 688 -20.24 -17.67 7.95
CA ALA A 688 -21.57 -17.48 8.52
C ALA A 688 -22.46 -18.71 8.32
N TRP A 689 -23.19 -19.07 9.36
CA TRP A 689 -24.20 -20.13 9.30
C TRP A 689 -25.58 -19.60 8.93
N GLN A 690 -25.93 -18.42 9.45
CA GLN A 690 -27.20 -17.74 9.19
C GLN A 690 -27.01 -16.56 8.24
N GLY A 691 -26.06 -15.67 8.54
CA GLY A 691 -25.71 -14.48 7.77
C GLY A 691 -26.87 -13.47 7.60
N ASN A 692 -26.69 -12.25 8.10
CA ASN A 692 -27.65 -11.14 8.05
C ASN A 692 -29.09 -11.59 8.39
N GLY A 693 -29.29 -12.08 9.62
CA GLY A 693 -30.60 -12.51 10.11
C GLY A 693 -31.14 -13.80 9.48
N GLY A 694 -30.28 -14.64 8.90
CA GLY A 694 -30.67 -15.93 8.30
C GLY A 694 -30.89 -15.89 6.79
N SER A 695 -30.82 -14.71 6.17
CA SER A 695 -31.03 -14.53 4.72
C SER A 695 -29.96 -15.23 3.86
N TRP A 696 -28.78 -15.53 4.43
CA TRP A 696 -27.67 -16.20 3.76
C TRP A 696 -27.49 -17.67 4.20
N ASN A 697 -28.49 -18.26 4.86
CA ASN A 697 -28.41 -19.63 5.34
C ASN A 697 -28.08 -20.61 4.19
N LYS A 698 -27.06 -21.45 4.39
CA LYS A 698 -26.53 -22.40 3.39
C LYS A 698 -26.06 -21.76 2.07
N LYS A 699 -25.73 -20.46 2.05
CA LYS A 699 -25.20 -19.77 0.86
C LYS A 699 -23.72 -19.39 0.99
N VAL A 700 -23.19 -19.32 2.20
CA VAL A 700 -21.77 -19.03 2.47
C VAL A 700 -20.94 -20.32 2.50
N GLY A 701 -21.27 -21.27 3.37
CA GLY A 701 -20.65 -22.60 3.32
C GLY A 701 -20.94 -23.29 1.98
N TYR A 702 -20.02 -24.10 1.48
CA TYR A 702 -20.19 -24.73 0.18
C TYR A 702 -21.11 -25.96 0.29
N TYR A 703 -22.25 -25.91 -0.44
CA TYR A 703 -23.23 -27.00 -0.55
C TYR A 703 -23.52 -27.37 -2.02
N GLY A 704 -22.74 -26.84 -2.96
CA GLY A 704 -22.94 -26.97 -4.40
C GLY A 704 -23.15 -25.61 -5.09
N GLU A 705 -23.01 -25.61 -6.42
CA GLU A 705 -23.01 -24.38 -7.24
C GLU A 705 -24.32 -23.57 -7.17
N GLU A 706 -25.48 -24.24 -7.09
CA GLU A 706 -26.78 -23.54 -6.98
C GLU A 706 -26.89 -22.71 -5.69
N ASN A 707 -26.46 -23.27 -4.56
CA ASN A 707 -26.44 -22.56 -3.28
C ASN A 707 -25.46 -21.37 -3.28
N PHE A 708 -24.33 -21.52 -3.98
CA PHE A 708 -23.26 -20.54 -4.04
C PHE A 708 -23.52 -19.41 -5.07
N LYS A 709 -24.45 -19.61 -6.01
CA LYS A 709 -24.73 -18.71 -7.14
C LYS A 709 -24.88 -17.23 -6.77
N SER A 710 -25.63 -16.91 -5.70
CA SER A 710 -25.83 -15.53 -5.25
C SER A 710 -24.52 -14.88 -4.77
N LEU A 711 -23.73 -15.61 -4.00
CA LEU A 711 -22.43 -15.14 -3.51
C LEU A 711 -21.43 -15.00 -4.66
N SER A 712 -21.41 -15.95 -5.60
CA SER A 712 -20.60 -15.86 -6.82
C SER A 712 -20.91 -14.62 -7.64
N ALA A 713 -22.20 -14.28 -7.83
CA ALA A 713 -22.61 -13.09 -8.55
C ALA A 713 -22.16 -11.80 -7.85
N LEU A 714 -22.27 -11.75 -6.51
CA LEU A 714 -21.78 -10.64 -5.69
C LEU A 714 -20.27 -10.47 -5.81
N LEU A 715 -19.48 -11.55 -5.66
CA LEU A 715 -18.02 -11.50 -5.81
C LEU A 715 -17.61 -11.01 -7.20
N LYS A 716 -18.29 -11.48 -8.25
CA LYS A 716 -18.05 -11.01 -9.62
C LYS A 716 -18.30 -9.51 -9.75
N TRP A 717 -19.36 -8.98 -9.14
CA TRP A 717 -19.65 -7.55 -9.18
C TRP A 717 -18.63 -6.73 -8.39
N CYS A 718 -18.19 -7.19 -7.22
CA CYS A 718 -17.10 -6.57 -6.46
C CYS A 718 -15.82 -6.49 -7.29
N ASN A 719 -15.44 -7.60 -7.93
CA ASN A 719 -14.29 -7.68 -8.82
C ASN A 719 -14.39 -6.65 -9.97
N THR A 720 -15.54 -6.56 -10.66
CA THR A 720 -15.77 -5.58 -11.73
C THR A 720 -15.80 -4.13 -11.25
N ASN A 721 -16.06 -3.86 -9.97
CA ASN A 721 -16.10 -2.50 -9.40
C ASN A 721 -14.84 -2.13 -8.61
N ASN A 722 -13.80 -2.97 -8.65
CA ASN A 722 -12.55 -2.83 -7.91
C ASN A 722 -12.78 -2.66 -6.39
N ILE A 723 -13.68 -3.48 -5.84
CA ILE A 723 -13.98 -3.56 -4.41
C ILE A 723 -13.28 -4.81 -3.86
N PRO A 724 -12.33 -4.67 -2.90
CA PRO A 724 -11.64 -5.81 -2.31
C PRO A 724 -12.62 -6.71 -1.55
N THR A 725 -12.43 -8.01 -1.69
CA THR A 725 -13.24 -9.04 -1.04
C THR A 725 -12.44 -9.78 0.02
N VAL A 726 -12.98 -9.86 1.23
CA VAL A 726 -12.36 -10.48 2.39
C VAL A 726 -13.25 -11.61 2.92
N PHE A 727 -12.64 -12.78 3.16
CA PHE A 727 -13.29 -13.89 3.85
C PHE A 727 -12.64 -14.13 5.22
N TRP A 728 -13.42 -14.18 6.30
CA TRP A 728 -12.90 -14.55 7.63
C TRP A 728 -13.50 -15.85 8.12
N ASN A 729 -12.69 -16.91 8.20
CA ASN A 729 -13.13 -18.16 8.77
C ASN A 729 -12.92 -18.17 10.29
N LYS A 730 -14.01 -17.92 11.03
CA LYS A 730 -14.06 -17.97 12.51
C LYS A 730 -14.30 -19.36 13.09
N GLU A 731 -14.48 -20.36 12.23
CA GLU A 731 -14.84 -21.74 12.59
C GLU A 731 -13.66 -22.70 12.39
N ASP A 732 -12.48 -22.17 12.04
CA ASP A 732 -11.28 -22.96 11.86
C ASP A 732 -10.65 -23.39 13.20
N PRO A 733 -10.00 -24.56 13.23
CA PRO A 733 -9.78 -25.49 12.11
C PRO A 733 -10.94 -26.48 11.88
N VAL A 734 -11.92 -26.52 12.79
CA VAL A 734 -12.97 -27.57 12.86
C VAL A 734 -13.82 -27.63 11.59
N HIS A 735 -14.09 -26.48 10.97
CA HIS A 735 -14.96 -26.39 9.79
C HIS A 735 -14.23 -25.93 8.51
N PHE A 736 -12.91 -26.06 8.43
CA PHE A 736 -12.12 -25.72 7.24
C PHE A 736 -12.72 -26.29 5.94
N ASN A 737 -12.97 -27.60 5.90
CA ASN A 737 -13.51 -28.30 4.72
C ASN A 737 -14.90 -27.79 4.29
N ARG A 738 -15.67 -27.17 5.18
CA ARG A 738 -16.99 -26.61 4.85
C ARG A 738 -16.86 -25.29 4.08
N PHE A 739 -15.79 -24.53 4.31
CA PHE A 739 -15.66 -23.15 3.84
C PHE A 739 -14.50 -22.91 2.88
N ILE A 740 -13.49 -23.79 2.79
CA ILE A 740 -12.32 -23.60 1.92
C ILE A 740 -12.70 -23.36 0.45
N GLU A 741 -13.70 -24.08 -0.06
CA GLU A 741 -14.20 -23.87 -1.42
C GLU A 741 -14.70 -22.44 -1.60
N THR A 742 -15.44 -21.89 -0.65
CA THR A 742 -15.88 -20.50 -0.70
C THR A 742 -14.71 -19.53 -0.52
N ALA A 743 -13.84 -19.76 0.47
CA ALA A 743 -12.76 -18.87 0.85
C ALA A 743 -11.77 -18.60 -0.29
N LYS A 744 -11.38 -19.64 -1.05
CA LYS A 744 -10.41 -19.55 -2.16
C LYS A 744 -10.86 -18.68 -3.35
N ARG A 745 -12.07 -18.13 -3.30
CA ARG A 745 -12.66 -17.24 -4.31
C ARG A 745 -12.61 -15.76 -3.92
N PHE A 746 -12.11 -15.43 -2.72
CA PHE A 746 -11.92 -14.08 -2.22
C PHE A 746 -10.48 -13.58 -2.46
N ASP A 747 -10.28 -12.27 -2.45
CA ASP A 747 -8.95 -11.65 -2.64
C ASP A 747 -8.06 -11.81 -1.41
N TYR A 748 -8.67 -11.77 -0.22
CA TYR A 748 -8.01 -11.90 1.08
C TYR A 748 -8.75 -12.89 1.97
N ILE A 749 -7.99 -13.74 2.67
CA ILE A 749 -8.52 -14.73 3.59
C ILE A 749 -7.93 -14.49 4.98
N PHE A 750 -8.78 -14.47 6.00
CA PHE A 750 -8.40 -14.45 7.39
C PHE A 750 -8.90 -15.72 8.06
N THR A 751 -8.12 -16.28 8.97
CA THR A 751 -8.47 -17.48 9.75
C THR A 751 -8.22 -17.21 11.22
N THR A 752 -9.07 -17.75 12.11
CA THR A 752 -8.79 -17.69 13.56
C THR A 752 -7.63 -18.59 13.99
N ASP A 753 -7.26 -19.59 13.17
CA ASP A 753 -6.17 -20.52 13.42
C ASP A 753 -5.00 -20.28 12.46
N GLU A 754 -3.87 -19.82 12.99
CA GLU A 754 -2.64 -19.56 12.25
C GLU A 754 -2.11 -20.80 11.51
N ASN A 755 -2.32 -22.00 12.05
CA ASN A 755 -1.88 -23.25 11.41
C ASN A 755 -2.60 -23.51 10.06
N MET A 756 -3.72 -22.84 9.81
CA MET A 756 -4.49 -22.98 8.56
C MET A 756 -4.03 -22.04 7.45
N VAL A 757 -3.16 -21.05 7.76
CA VAL A 757 -2.72 -20.03 6.79
C VAL A 757 -2.10 -20.66 5.55
N GLU A 758 -1.16 -21.59 5.71
CA GLU A 758 -0.50 -22.23 4.57
C GLU A 758 -1.45 -23.08 3.74
N GLN A 759 -2.43 -23.76 4.37
CA GLN A 759 -3.46 -24.49 3.64
C GLN A 759 -4.35 -23.56 2.81
N TYR A 760 -4.70 -22.38 3.32
CA TYR A 760 -5.41 -21.38 2.53
C TYR A 760 -4.58 -20.85 1.38
N LYS A 761 -3.30 -20.53 1.59
CA LYS A 761 -2.41 -20.07 0.51
C LYS A 761 -2.33 -21.10 -0.60
N GLU A 762 -2.08 -22.37 -0.24
CA GLU A 762 -1.99 -23.49 -1.20
C GLU A 762 -3.27 -23.60 -2.05
N ASN A 763 -4.44 -23.64 -1.41
CA ASN A 763 -5.73 -23.88 -2.07
C ASN A 763 -6.28 -22.65 -2.80
N ALA A 764 -5.96 -21.44 -2.34
CA ALA A 764 -6.37 -20.19 -2.98
C ALA A 764 -5.47 -19.79 -4.16
N GLY A 765 -4.21 -20.26 -4.14
CA GLY A 765 -3.23 -19.96 -5.18
C GLY A 765 -2.63 -18.55 -5.07
N HIS A 766 -2.66 -17.96 -3.88
CA HIS A 766 -2.09 -16.64 -3.59
C HIS A 766 -1.66 -16.53 -2.12
N GLU A 767 -0.82 -15.54 -1.80
CA GLU A 767 -0.22 -15.36 -0.47
C GLU A 767 -1.11 -14.62 0.54
N ASN A 768 -2.22 -14.03 0.09
CA ASN A 768 -3.12 -13.19 0.89
C ASN A 768 -3.99 -13.98 1.89
N ALA A 769 -3.38 -14.81 2.72
CA ALA A 769 -4.02 -15.49 3.84
C ALA A 769 -3.29 -15.17 5.15
N PHE A 770 -4.04 -14.78 6.19
CA PHE A 770 -3.49 -14.25 7.45
C PHE A 770 -4.24 -14.79 8.67
N SER A 771 -3.58 -14.80 9.83
CA SER A 771 -4.25 -15.07 11.10
C SER A 771 -5.00 -13.83 11.59
N LEU A 772 -6.22 -14.01 12.07
CA LEU A 772 -7.06 -12.99 12.70
C LEU A 772 -7.77 -13.60 13.92
N PRO A 773 -7.17 -13.51 15.12
CA PRO A 773 -7.76 -13.99 16.36
C PRO A 773 -9.05 -13.20 16.69
N PHE A 774 -9.88 -13.78 17.56
CA PHE A 774 -10.99 -13.05 18.17
C PHE A 774 -10.50 -11.83 18.99
N ALA A 775 -11.47 -11.02 19.43
CA ALA A 775 -11.25 -9.79 20.17
C ALA A 775 -12.47 -9.45 21.06
N ALA A 776 -12.35 -8.39 21.86
CA ALA A 776 -13.46 -7.82 22.62
C ALA A 776 -14.02 -6.56 21.92
N GLN A 777 -15.33 -6.33 22.10
CA GLN A 777 -15.99 -5.07 21.71
C GLN A 777 -16.19 -4.23 22.98
N PRO A 778 -15.42 -3.14 23.19
CA PRO A 778 -15.41 -2.38 24.44
C PRO A 778 -16.77 -1.84 24.87
N MET A 779 -17.62 -1.40 23.94
CA MET A 779 -18.96 -0.90 24.30
C MET A 779 -19.87 -1.96 24.94
N ILE A 780 -19.60 -3.23 24.69
CA ILE A 780 -20.36 -4.37 25.26
C ILE A 780 -19.58 -4.98 26.44
N HIS A 781 -18.29 -5.20 26.25
CA HIS A 781 -17.39 -5.87 27.19
C HIS A 781 -16.44 -4.84 27.80
N ASN A 782 -16.79 -4.39 29.00
CA ASN A 782 -16.09 -3.33 29.73
C ASN A 782 -16.30 -3.53 31.24
N PRO A 783 -15.49 -2.89 32.09
CA PRO A 783 -15.56 -3.11 33.53
C PRO A 783 -16.75 -2.42 34.21
N ILE A 784 -17.60 -1.66 33.50
CA ILE A 784 -18.75 -0.95 34.10
C ILE A 784 -19.57 -1.93 34.93
N LYS A 785 -19.70 -1.59 36.20
CA LYS A 785 -20.38 -2.34 37.25
C LYS A 785 -21.87 -2.49 36.94
N ILE A 786 -22.39 -3.71 37.08
CA ILE A 786 -23.83 -4.04 36.91
C ILE A 786 -24.47 -4.60 38.18
N VAL A 787 -23.65 -4.93 39.19
CA VAL A 787 -24.04 -5.41 40.51
C VAL A 787 -23.16 -4.73 41.56
N ASP A 788 -23.69 -4.46 42.75
CA ASP A 788 -22.96 -3.80 43.83
C ASP A 788 -21.68 -4.54 44.22
N GLU A 789 -21.77 -5.87 44.31
CA GLU A 789 -20.65 -6.76 44.53
C GLU A 789 -20.75 -7.98 43.62
N ARG A 790 -19.60 -8.41 43.09
CA ARG A 790 -19.52 -9.64 42.30
C ARG A 790 -19.70 -10.84 43.20
N ILE A 791 -20.47 -11.82 42.73
CA ILE A 791 -20.64 -13.11 43.39
C ILE A 791 -19.28 -13.78 43.51
N ASN A 792 -18.88 -14.11 44.74
CA ASN A 792 -17.62 -14.77 45.07
C ASN A 792 -17.63 -16.27 44.68
N LYS A 793 -17.83 -16.56 43.39
CA LYS A 793 -17.86 -17.90 42.80
C LYS A 793 -17.24 -17.88 41.40
N ALA A 794 -16.93 -19.06 40.89
CA ALA A 794 -16.62 -19.29 39.49
C ALA A 794 -17.89 -19.51 38.65
N CYS A 795 -17.92 -19.00 37.43
CA CYS A 795 -19.04 -19.13 36.50
C CYS A 795 -18.61 -19.76 35.16
N PHE A 796 -19.35 -20.74 34.70
CA PHE A 796 -19.25 -21.28 33.33
C PHE A 796 -20.53 -21.02 32.54
N ALA A 797 -20.44 -20.28 31.44
CA ALA A 797 -21.54 -20.05 30.51
C ALA A 797 -21.23 -20.69 29.15
N GLY A 798 -21.85 -21.84 28.85
CA GLY A 798 -21.50 -22.64 27.67
C GLY A 798 -22.31 -23.92 27.52
N SER A 799 -21.81 -24.84 26.69
CA SER A 799 -22.43 -26.14 26.44
C SER A 799 -21.45 -27.27 26.77
N TYR A 800 -22.01 -28.39 27.19
CA TYR A 800 -21.30 -29.66 27.28
C TYR A 800 -21.38 -30.39 25.93
N TYR A 801 -20.35 -31.17 25.58
CA TYR A 801 -20.32 -31.95 24.34
C TYR A 801 -19.73 -33.33 24.61
N ARG A 802 -20.58 -34.33 24.86
CA ARG A 802 -20.15 -35.70 25.20
C ARG A 802 -19.31 -36.39 24.11
N HIS A 803 -19.49 -35.98 22.85
CA HIS A 803 -18.73 -36.54 21.71
C HIS A 803 -17.28 -36.05 21.62
N HIS A 804 -16.91 -35.03 22.41
CA HIS A 804 -15.53 -34.56 22.51
C HIS A 804 -14.94 -35.04 23.83
N GLU A 805 -14.58 -36.33 23.91
CA GLU A 805 -14.18 -37.00 25.16
C GLU A 805 -13.07 -36.27 25.91
N ASP A 806 -11.99 -35.87 25.22
CA ASP A 806 -10.86 -35.19 25.87
C ASP A 806 -11.26 -33.82 26.41
N ARG A 807 -12.00 -33.03 25.61
CA ARG A 807 -12.58 -31.76 26.06
C ARG A 807 -13.51 -31.96 27.27
N SER A 808 -14.30 -33.03 27.28
CA SER A 808 -15.19 -33.37 28.39
C SER A 808 -14.40 -33.71 29.66
N LYS A 809 -13.31 -34.47 29.57
CA LYS A 809 -12.43 -34.76 30.71
C LYS A 809 -11.79 -33.49 31.27
N ASP A 810 -11.31 -32.59 30.40
CA ASP A 810 -10.72 -31.32 30.82
C ASP A 810 -11.74 -30.41 31.50
N MET A 811 -12.93 -30.33 30.92
CA MET A 811 -14.05 -29.57 31.48
C MET A 811 -14.48 -30.11 32.83
N ASP A 812 -14.67 -31.42 32.94
CA ASP A 812 -15.03 -32.11 34.18
C ASP A 812 -14.02 -31.79 35.29
N ARG A 813 -12.73 -31.92 35.00
CA ARG A 813 -11.63 -31.59 35.93
C ARG A 813 -11.71 -30.14 36.40
N VAL A 814 -11.76 -29.16 35.51
CA VAL A 814 -11.81 -27.74 35.93
C VAL A 814 -13.07 -27.43 36.74
N LEU A 815 -14.23 -27.99 36.37
CA LEU A 815 -15.49 -27.79 37.09
C LEU A 815 -15.49 -28.46 38.48
N ASP A 816 -14.92 -29.67 38.62
CA ASP A 816 -14.82 -30.36 39.91
C ASP A 816 -13.99 -29.56 40.91
N TYR A 817 -12.90 -28.94 40.47
CA TYR A 817 -12.07 -28.07 41.32
C TYR A 817 -12.75 -26.73 41.63
N ALA A 818 -13.42 -26.12 40.65
CA ALA A 818 -14.23 -24.91 40.88
C ALA A 818 -15.33 -25.13 41.93
N ALA A 819 -15.96 -26.30 41.92
CA ALA A 819 -17.05 -26.65 42.83
C ALA A 819 -16.65 -26.63 44.32
N LYS A 820 -15.36 -26.81 44.64
CA LYS A 820 -14.83 -26.72 46.02
C LYS A 820 -14.91 -25.31 46.61
N TYR A 821 -14.81 -24.28 45.77
CA TYR A 821 -14.81 -22.87 46.16
C TYR A 821 -16.15 -22.18 45.88
N GLY A 822 -16.90 -22.70 44.90
CA GLY A 822 -18.21 -22.22 44.50
C GLY A 822 -18.32 -22.13 42.98
N LEU A 823 -19.30 -22.84 42.42
CA LEU A 823 -19.50 -22.95 40.97
C LEU A 823 -20.97 -22.68 40.60
N GLU A 824 -21.18 -21.94 39.52
CA GLU A 824 -22.47 -21.82 38.85
C GLU A 824 -22.32 -22.00 37.33
N ILE A 825 -23.28 -22.72 36.72
CA ILE A 825 -23.27 -23.10 35.31
C ILE A 825 -24.52 -22.55 34.63
N PHE A 826 -24.33 -21.83 33.52
CA PHE A 826 -25.38 -21.47 32.58
C PHE A 826 -25.24 -22.32 31.31
N ASP A 827 -26.09 -23.34 31.19
CA ASP A 827 -26.13 -24.25 30.04
C ASP A 827 -26.93 -23.61 28.89
N ARG A 828 -26.26 -23.32 27.77
CA ARG A 828 -26.91 -22.78 26.56
C ARG A 828 -28.05 -23.66 26.04
N ASN A 829 -27.99 -24.97 26.29
CA ASN A 829 -28.99 -25.94 25.84
C ASN A 829 -29.95 -26.38 26.95
N TYR A 830 -29.96 -25.72 28.11
CA TYR A 830 -30.65 -26.16 29.33
C TYR A 830 -32.09 -26.65 29.09
N GLU A 831 -32.90 -25.88 28.38
CA GLU A 831 -34.30 -26.26 28.13
C GLU A 831 -34.41 -27.52 27.26
N LYS A 832 -33.54 -27.66 26.25
CA LYS A 832 -33.53 -28.82 25.34
C LYS A 832 -32.93 -30.06 26.02
N THR A 833 -31.91 -29.90 26.85
CA THR A 833 -31.30 -30.99 27.61
C THR A 833 -32.25 -31.49 28.69
N LYS A 834 -32.95 -30.59 29.41
CA LYS A 834 -34.00 -30.92 30.39
C LYS A 834 -35.17 -31.68 29.77
N GLN A 835 -35.52 -31.39 28.51
CA GLN A 835 -36.55 -32.11 27.75
C GLN A 835 -36.05 -33.43 27.11
N GLY A 836 -34.76 -33.78 27.26
CA GLY A 836 -34.16 -34.97 26.65
C GLY A 836 -33.93 -34.87 25.13
N LEU A 837 -34.07 -33.68 24.53
CA LEU A 837 -33.95 -33.47 23.08
C LEU A 837 -32.49 -33.38 22.60
N MET A 838 -31.54 -33.13 23.51
CA MET A 838 -30.11 -33.00 23.20
C MET A 838 -29.24 -33.81 24.18
N PRO A 839 -29.33 -35.15 24.19
CA PRO A 839 -28.65 -35.99 25.18
C PRO A 839 -27.13 -35.80 25.18
N ASN A 840 -26.53 -35.58 24.01
CA ASN A 840 -25.09 -35.34 23.85
C ASN A 840 -24.59 -34.02 24.44
N HIS A 841 -25.49 -33.13 24.85
CA HIS A 841 -25.17 -31.84 25.46
C HIS A 841 -25.46 -31.79 26.97
N THR A 842 -25.85 -32.93 27.55
CA THR A 842 -26.22 -33.02 28.96
C THR A 842 -24.95 -33.14 29.82
N PHE A 843 -24.82 -32.27 30.81
CA PHE A 843 -23.75 -32.32 31.81
C PHE A 843 -23.82 -33.61 32.65
N PRO A 844 -22.70 -34.07 33.24
CA PRO A 844 -22.71 -35.11 34.26
C PRO A 844 -23.60 -34.78 35.47
N ASP A 845 -24.27 -35.79 36.03
CA ASP A 845 -25.27 -35.63 37.10
C ASP A 845 -24.74 -34.86 38.32
N ARG A 846 -23.46 -35.06 38.66
CA ARG A 846 -22.79 -34.37 39.78
C ARG A 846 -22.76 -32.85 39.65
N PHE A 847 -22.89 -32.30 38.44
CA PHE A 847 -22.91 -30.85 38.22
C PHE A 847 -24.32 -30.23 38.24
N THR A 848 -25.38 -31.05 38.24
CA THR A 848 -26.78 -30.59 38.25
C THR A 848 -27.07 -29.53 39.33
N PRO A 849 -26.57 -29.65 40.58
CA PRO A 849 -26.81 -28.64 41.61
C PRO A 849 -26.25 -27.25 41.29
N PHE A 850 -25.26 -27.16 40.40
CA PHE A 850 -24.62 -25.91 40.00
C PHE A 850 -25.28 -25.24 38.79
N ILE A 851 -26.16 -25.95 38.07
CA ILE A 851 -26.82 -25.41 36.87
C ILE A 851 -27.93 -24.44 37.26
N LYS A 852 -27.81 -23.18 36.83
CA LYS A 852 -28.75 -22.08 37.12
C LYS A 852 -29.75 -21.81 36.00
N GLY A 853 -29.62 -22.50 34.86
CA GLY A 853 -30.48 -22.35 33.70
C GLY A 853 -29.67 -21.99 32.45
N SER A 854 -30.24 -21.13 31.59
CA SER A 854 -29.59 -20.61 30.39
C SER A 854 -29.62 -19.08 30.40
N LEU A 855 -28.63 -18.45 29.75
CA LEU A 855 -28.62 -17.00 29.51
C LEU A 855 -28.90 -16.74 28.05
N LYS A 856 -29.77 -15.78 27.76
CA LYS A 856 -29.88 -15.21 26.41
C LYS A 856 -28.64 -14.37 26.11
N TYR A 857 -28.41 -14.12 24.82
CA TYR A 857 -27.23 -13.36 24.39
C TYR A 857 -27.09 -12.01 25.10
N TYR A 858 -28.18 -11.23 25.17
CA TYR A 858 -28.19 -9.92 25.82
C TYR A 858 -28.06 -9.98 27.35
N GLU A 859 -27.99 -11.17 27.96
CA GLU A 859 -27.82 -11.37 29.41
C GLU A 859 -26.45 -11.98 29.75
N ILE A 860 -25.56 -12.13 28.76
CA ILE A 860 -24.25 -12.75 28.97
C ILE A 860 -23.35 -11.91 29.90
N ASP A 861 -23.60 -10.61 29.98
CA ASP A 861 -22.99 -9.67 30.90
C ASP A 861 -23.17 -10.08 32.37
N LYS A 862 -24.28 -10.74 32.73
CA LYS A 862 -24.48 -11.31 34.08
C LYS A 862 -23.41 -12.34 34.43
N ALA A 863 -23.03 -13.19 33.48
CA ALA A 863 -21.95 -14.15 33.69
C ALA A 863 -20.58 -13.45 33.70
N TYR A 864 -20.38 -12.53 32.76
CA TYR A 864 -19.07 -11.91 32.55
C TYR A 864 -18.74 -10.83 33.57
N LYS A 865 -19.71 -10.13 34.15
CA LYS A 865 -19.52 -9.02 35.10
C LYS A 865 -20.08 -9.30 36.50
N GLY A 866 -20.89 -10.35 36.66
CA GLY A 866 -21.55 -10.67 37.92
C GLY A 866 -20.75 -11.60 38.86
N TYR A 867 -19.69 -12.24 38.37
CA TYR A 867 -18.89 -13.21 39.13
C TYR A 867 -17.42 -12.76 39.23
N LYS A 868 -16.70 -13.28 40.23
CA LYS A 868 -15.26 -13.04 40.38
C LYS A 868 -14.40 -13.86 39.41
N VAL A 869 -14.78 -15.09 39.08
CA VAL A 869 -13.97 -15.94 38.20
C VAL A 869 -14.82 -16.49 37.06
N MET A 870 -14.28 -16.45 35.85
CA MET A 870 -14.90 -17.07 34.70
C MET A 870 -14.13 -18.30 34.25
N ILE A 871 -14.85 -19.36 33.91
CA ILE A 871 -14.27 -20.60 33.39
C ILE A 871 -14.36 -20.62 31.87
N ASN A 872 -13.23 -20.92 31.22
CA ASN A 872 -13.17 -21.19 29.80
C ASN A 872 -12.73 -22.64 29.52
N VAL A 873 -13.26 -23.22 28.45
CA VAL A 873 -12.94 -24.60 28.03
C VAL A 873 -12.72 -24.59 26.52
N ASN A 874 -11.54 -25.07 26.10
CA ASN A 874 -11.10 -25.05 24.72
C ASN A 874 -11.32 -26.41 24.03
N THR A 875 -11.74 -26.36 22.76
CA THR A 875 -11.80 -27.54 21.89
C THR A 875 -10.50 -27.69 21.08
N VAL A 876 -9.88 -26.57 20.72
CA VAL A 876 -8.61 -26.50 19.98
C VAL A 876 -7.50 -26.22 20.99
N LYS A 877 -6.50 -27.11 21.07
CA LYS A 877 -5.41 -27.00 22.05
C LYS A 877 -4.12 -26.44 21.47
N PHE A 878 -3.76 -26.81 20.26
CA PHE A 878 -2.44 -26.55 19.65
C PHE A 878 -2.48 -25.52 18.51
N SER A 879 -3.45 -24.61 18.57
CA SER A 879 -3.45 -23.47 17.67
C SER A 879 -2.73 -22.32 18.35
N PRO A 880 -1.75 -21.67 17.68
CA PRO A 880 -1.07 -20.48 18.21
C PRO A 880 -1.98 -19.28 18.44
N THR A 881 -3.21 -19.27 17.89
CA THR A 881 -4.11 -18.11 17.91
C THR A 881 -5.57 -18.43 18.22
N MET A 882 -6.03 -19.67 18.01
CA MET A 882 -7.45 -20.02 18.13
C MET A 882 -7.85 -20.48 19.54
N PHE A 883 -8.68 -19.68 20.20
CA PHE A 883 -9.43 -20.04 21.40
C PHE A 883 -10.70 -19.20 21.51
N SER A 884 -11.55 -19.49 22.49
CA SER A 884 -12.85 -18.82 22.62
C SER A 884 -12.73 -17.30 22.84
N ARG A 885 -13.54 -16.52 22.11
CA ARG A 885 -13.75 -15.07 22.33
C ARG A 885 -14.00 -14.70 23.79
N ARG A 886 -14.60 -15.63 24.56
CA ARG A 886 -14.91 -15.48 25.99
C ARG A 886 -13.70 -14.99 26.79
N VAL A 887 -12.49 -15.46 26.49
CA VAL A 887 -11.28 -15.06 27.24
C VAL A 887 -11.05 -13.54 27.09
N PHE A 888 -11.10 -13.01 25.87
CA PHE A 888 -11.01 -11.58 25.61
C PHE A 888 -12.15 -10.81 26.28
N GLU A 889 -13.39 -11.29 26.11
CA GLU A 889 -14.60 -10.65 26.64
C GLU A 889 -14.58 -10.55 28.17
N GLY A 890 -14.15 -11.60 28.87
CA GLY A 890 -14.08 -11.62 30.34
C GLY A 890 -12.99 -10.73 30.91
N LEU A 891 -11.80 -10.77 30.33
CA LEU A 891 -10.69 -9.91 30.74
C LEU A 891 -11.03 -8.43 30.54
N ALA A 892 -11.67 -8.06 29.41
CA ALA A 892 -12.17 -6.70 29.19
C ALA A 892 -13.25 -6.28 30.22
N CYS A 893 -14.00 -7.24 30.75
CA CYS A 893 -14.97 -7.01 31.82
C CYS A 893 -14.34 -6.91 33.21
N GLY A 894 -13.01 -7.06 33.36
CA GLY A 894 -12.35 -7.12 34.67
C GLY A 894 -12.58 -8.43 35.41
N THR A 895 -12.75 -9.53 34.67
CA THR A 895 -13.03 -10.86 35.24
C THR A 895 -11.89 -11.82 34.92
N PRO A 896 -11.05 -12.17 35.91
CA PRO A 896 -10.03 -13.19 35.75
C PRO A 896 -10.58 -14.51 35.21
N VAL A 897 -9.78 -15.16 34.36
CA VAL A 897 -10.17 -16.36 33.64
C VAL A 897 -9.32 -17.55 34.09
N VAL A 898 -9.98 -18.66 34.41
CA VAL A 898 -9.36 -19.98 34.54
C VAL A 898 -9.79 -20.81 33.34
N SER A 899 -8.83 -21.33 32.58
CA SER A 899 -9.07 -22.03 31.32
C SER A 899 -8.40 -23.38 31.29
N THR A 900 -8.99 -24.33 30.56
CA THR A 900 -8.25 -25.50 30.09
C THR A 900 -7.14 -25.06 29.14
N TYR A 901 -6.08 -25.88 28.99
CA TYR A 901 -4.93 -25.55 28.14
C TYR A 901 -5.34 -25.21 26.70
N ALA A 902 -4.72 -24.16 26.17
CA ALA A 902 -4.66 -23.83 24.75
C ALA A 902 -3.43 -22.95 24.51
N GLU A 903 -2.60 -23.36 23.55
CA GLU A 903 -1.37 -22.67 23.14
C GLU A 903 -1.63 -21.20 22.78
N GLY A 904 -2.73 -20.89 22.10
CA GLY A 904 -3.04 -19.50 21.77
C GLY A 904 -3.29 -18.61 22.98
N ILE A 905 -3.79 -19.15 24.10
CA ILE A 905 -3.92 -18.35 25.34
C ILE A 905 -2.54 -18.08 25.94
N GLU A 906 -1.66 -19.08 25.94
CA GLU A 906 -0.27 -18.95 26.39
C GLU A 906 0.47 -17.88 25.59
N ASN A 907 0.35 -17.91 24.25
CA ASN A 907 1.03 -16.98 23.35
C ASN A 907 0.51 -15.54 23.47
N ILE A 908 -0.80 -15.35 23.61
CA ILE A 908 -1.41 -14.02 23.60
C ILE A 908 -1.43 -13.39 25.00
N PHE A 909 -1.73 -14.18 26.03
CA PHE A 909 -1.97 -13.66 27.38
C PHE A 909 -0.96 -14.13 28.44
N GLY A 910 -0.17 -15.18 28.15
CA GLY A 910 0.77 -15.76 29.10
C GLY A 910 0.13 -16.01 30.47
N ASP A 911 0.79 -15.54 31.52
CA ASP A 911 0.34 -15.73 32.91
C ASP A 911 -0.97 -14.99 33.25
N LEU A 912 -1.46 -14.07 32.41
CA LEU A 912 -2.67 -13.30 32.72
C LEU A 912 -3.93 -14.18 32.82
N VAL A 913 -3.92 -15.31 32.13
CA VAL A 913 -4.97 -16.34 32.20
C VAL A 913 -4.37 -17.58 32.84
N TYR A 914 -5.01 -18.12 33.88
CA TYR A 914 -4.57 -19.40 34.42
C TYR A 914 -4.96 -20.52 33.45
N ILE A 915 -3.97 -21.08 32.79
CA ILE A 915 -4.09 -22.27 31.95
C ILE A 915 -3.34 -23.42 32.62
N SER A 916 -4.02 -24.53 32.88
CA SER A 916 -3.33 -25.73 33.38
C SER A 916 -4.16 -26.99 33.14
N GLU A 917 -3.45 -28.11 33.03
CA GLU A 917 -4.01 -29.46 33.15
C GLU A 917 -3.62 -30.09 34.50
N ASN A 918 -2.73 -29.47 35.28
CA ASN A 918 -2.35 -29.95 36.59
C ASN A 918 -3.43 -29.58 37.63
N GLU A 919 -3.94 -30.60 38.31
CA GLU A 919 -4.99 -30.47 39.32
C GLU A 919 -4.60 -29.53 40.49
N ASP A 920 -3.36 -29.58 40.97
CA ASP A 920 -2.88 -28.72 42.06
C ASP A 920 -2.76 -27.25 41.63
N GLU A 921 -2.40 -27.01 40.36
CA GLU A 921 -2.34 -25.65 39.80
C GLU A 921 -3.73 -25.06 39.61
N ILE A 922 -4.69 -25.86 39.14
CA ILE A 922 -6.10 -25.47 39.02
C ILE A 922 -6.68 -25.13 40.40
N ASP A 923 -6.43 -25.97 41.42
CA ASP A 923 -6.86 -25.73 42.80
C ASP A 923 -6.29 -24.41 43.35
N LYS A 924 -4.98 -24.19 43.18
CA LYS A 924 -4.29 -22.95 43.58
C LYS A 924 -4.86 -21.72 42.85
N ALA A 925 -5.16 -21.82 41.56
CA ALA A 925 -5.72 -20.71 40.80
C ALA A 925 -7.09 -20.27 41.36
N PHE A 926 -8.00 -21.22 41.61
CA PHE A 926 -9.30 -20.91 42.22
C PHE A 926 -9.15 -20.38 43.64
N ASN A 927 -8.30 -20.98 44.47
CA ASN A 927 -8.04 -20.49 45.81
C ASN A 927 -7.51 -19.05 45.79
N SER A 928 -6.55 -18.75 44.93
CA SER A 928 -5.95 -17.42 44.83
C SER A 928 -6.97 -16.38 44.40
N LEU A 929 -7.73 -16.65 43.33
CA LEU A 929 -8.68 -15.68 42.78
C LEU A 929 -9.92 -15.44 43.65
N LEU A 930 -10.38 -16.46 44.40
CA LEU A 930 -11.60 -16.35 45.21
C LEU A 930 -11.33 -15.96 46.67
N ASN A 931 -10.11 -16.19 47.17
CA ASN A 931 -9.74 -15.92 48.57
C ASN A 931 -8.62 -14.86 48.75
N SER A 932 -7.97 -14.37 47.68
CA SER A 932 -7.00 -13.27 47.72
C SER A 932 -7.47 -12.08 46.88
N ASP A 933 -7.87 -10.99 47.54
CA ASP A 933 -8.32 -9.77 46.85
C ASP A 933 -7.20 -9.16 45.99
N ASN A 934 -5.96 -9.15 46.51
CA ASN A 934 -4.83 -8.58 45.77
C ASN A 934 -4.55 -9.31 44.44
N GLU A 935 -4.60 -10.65 44.44
CA GLU A 935 -4.40 -11.40 43.19
C GLU A 935 -5.53 -11.15 42.20
N TYR A 936 -6.78 -11.20 42.69
CA TYR A 936 -7.96 -10.90 41.86
C TYR A 936 -7.85 -9.51 41.20
N ARG A 937 -7.52 -8.47 41.98
CA ARG A 937 -7.40 -7.10 41.49
C ARG A 937 -6.25 -6.94 40.50
N THR A 938 -5.11 -7.56 40.77
CA THR A 938 -3.96 -7.59 39.85
C THR A 938 -4.36 -8.16 38.49
N LYS A 939 -4.94 -9.37 38.46
CA LYS A 939 -5.40 -10.01 37.22
C LYS A 939 -6.50 -9.20 36.52
N SER A 940 -7.42 -8.61 37.28
CA SER A 940 -8.51 -7.80 36.74
C SER A 940 -7.98 -6.56 36.01
N VAL A 941 -7.13 -5.74 36.66
CA VAL A 941 -6.61 -4.49 36.09
C VAL A 941 -5.71 -4.77 34.89
N HIS A 942 -4.82 -5.75 35.00
CA HIS A 942 -3.96 -6.17 33.88
C HIS A 942 -4.79 -6.73 32.72
N GLY A 943 -5.85 -7.49 33.02
CA GLY A 943 -6.80 -8.04 32.04
C GLY A 943 -7.47 -6.96 31.21
N ILE A 944 -8.01 -5.95 31.88
CA ILE A 944 -8.66 -4.80 31.23
C ILE A 944 -7.66 -4.07 30.34
N ARG A 945 -6.48 -3.74 30.88
CA ARG A 945 -5.46 -2.97 30.17
C ARG A 945 -4.94 -3.72 28.93
N GLU A 946 -4.66 -5.01 29.05
CA GLU A 946 -4.14 -5.83 27.96
C GLU A 946 -5.15 -5.92 26.82
N VAL A 947 -6.41 -6.21 27.12
CA VAL A 947 -7.44 -6.37 26.08
C VAL A 947 -7.80 -5.04 25.43
N LEU A 948 -8.07 -3.99 26.23
CA LEU A 948 -8.49 -2.71 25.67
C LEU A 948 -7.38 -2.01 24.87
N SER A 949 -6.11 -2.26 25.19
CA SER A 949 -4.98 -1.65 24.47
C SER A 949 -4.52 -2.42 23.23
N LYS A 950 -4.89 -3.71 23.07
CA LYS A 950 -4.29 -4.56 22.00
C LYS A 950 -5.26 -5.54 21.31
N HIS A 951 -6.41 -5.82 21.92
CA HIS A 951 -7.27 -6.95 21.50
C HIS A 951 -8.74 -6.56 21.36
N THR A 952 -9.00 -5.37 20.83
CA THR A 952 -10.36 -4.92 20.45
C THR A 952 -10.66 -5.20 18.98
N TYR A 953 -11.94 -5.19 18.60
CA TYR A 953 -12.34 -5.29 17.20
C TYR A 953 -11.91 -4.07 16.36
N THR A 954 -11.66 -2.91 16.98
CA THR A 954 -11.01 -1.76 16.34
C THR A 954 -9.62 -2.14 15.81
N HIS A 955 -8.79 -2.77 16.66
CA HIS A 955 -7.48 -3.27 16.26
C HIS A 955 -7.56 -4.31 15.14
N ARG A 956 -8.55 -5.22 15.19
CA ARG A 956 -8.77 -6.22 14.12
C ARG A 956 -9.18 -5.56 12.82
N LEU A 957 -10.07 -4.57 12.87
CA LEU A 957 -10.51 -3.84 11.69
C LEU A 957 -9.37 -3.03 11.07
N LYS A 958 -8.56 -2.36 11.89
CA LYS A 958 -7.36 -1.65 11.45
C LYS A 958 -6.39 -2.59 10.75
N PHE A 959 -6.08 -3.74 11.36
CA PHE A 959 -5.21 -4.75 10.74
C PHE A 959 -5.75 -5.25 9.40
N ILE A 960 -7.05 -5.56 9.29
CA ILE A 960 -7.68 -5.93 8.01
C ILE A 960 -7.50 -4.80 7.00
N ALA A 961 -7.87 -3.57 7.35
CA ALA A 961 -7.83 -2.43 6.43
C ALA A 961 -6.42 -2.12 5.94
N GLU A 962 -5.42 -2.15 6.82
CA GLU A 962 -4.00 -1.97 6.46
C GLU A 962 -3.50 -3.11 5.57
N THR A 963 -3.84 -4.36 5.89
CA THR A 963 -3.43 -5.55 5.13
C THR A 963 -3.95 -5.51 3.69
N ILE A 964 -5.19 -5.03 3.50
CA ILE A 964 -5.79 -4.92 2.16
C ILE A 964 -5.48 -3.57 1.47
N GLY A 965 -4.68 -2.70 2.10
CA GLY A 965 -4.20 -1.45 1.52
C GLY A 965 -5.19 -0.28 1.53
N LEU A 966 -6.22 -0.31 2.38
CA LEU A 966 -7.15 0.83 2.55
C LEU A 966 -6.51 1.92 3.43
N PRO A 967 -6.47 3.19 2.99
CA PRO A 967 -5.91 4.26 3.79
C PRO A 967 -6.93 4.71 4.84
N VAL A 968 -6.83 4.08 6.00
CA VAL A 968 -7.56 4.44 7.20
C VAL A 968 -6.59 4.91 8.28
N TYR A 969 -7.12 5.63 9.26
CA TYR A 969 -6.39 5.89 10.50
C TYR A 969 -7.30 5.68 11.71
N GLU A 970 -6.67 5.32 12.82
CA GLU A 970 -7.29 5.19 14.13
C GLU A 970 -6.31 5.83 15.12
N GLU A 971 -6.80 6.79 15.88
CA GLU A 971 -6.05 7.42 16.96
C GLU A 971 -6.96 7.54 18.18
N MET A 972 -6.45 7.14 19.33
CA MET A 972 -7.08 7.43 20.61
C MET A 972 -7.12 8.95 20.85
N PRO A 973 -8.10 9.50 21.57
CA PRO A 973 -8.28 10.96 21.69
C PRO A 973 -7.07 11.66 22.32
N LYS A 974 -6.67 12.82 21.81
CA LYS A 974 -5.57 13.60 22.41
C LYS A 974 -5.99 14.18 23.77
N VAL A 975 -5.09 14.20 24.76
CA VAL A 975 -5.30 14.86 26.06
C VAL A 975 -4.23 15.93 26.34
N THR A 976 -4.65 17.11 26.80
CA THR A 976 -3.75 18.15 27.32
C THR A 976 -3.67 18.06 28.84
N VAL A 977 -2.47 17.78 29.34
CA VAL A 977 -2.14 17.79 30.76
C VAL A 977 -1.77 19.20 31.16
N ILE A 978 -2.47 19.77 32.14
CA ILE A 978 -2.24 21.10 32.67
C ILE A 978 -1.58 20.96 34.04
N ALA A 979 -0.45 21.63 34.23
CA ALA A 979 0.26 21.69 35.51
C ALA A 979 0.54 23.14 35.89
N PHE A 980 0.48 23.43 37.18
CA PHE A 980 0.87 24.73 37.74
C PHE A 980 2.29 24.59 38.30
N ALA A 981 3.15 25.60 38.14
CA ALA A 981 4.50 25.58 38.70
C ALA A 981 4.92 26.96 39.19
N HIS A 982 5.19 27.06 40.49
CA HIS A 982 5.66 28.27 41.17
C HIS A 982 7.17 28.24 41.46
N SER A 983 7.83 27.12 41.13
CA SER A 983 9.27 26.94 41.28
C SER A 983 9.85 26.05 40.19
N LYS A 984 11.18 26.07 40.07
CA LYS A 984 11.92 25.17 39.17
C LYS A 984 11.69 23.70 39.50
N ASP A 985 11.61 23.35 40.77
CA ASP A 985 11.44 21.96 41.20
C ASP A 985 10.03 21.43 40.87
N GLU A 986 9.01 22.28 41.01
CA GLU A 986 7.64 21.96 40.60
C GLU A 986 7.54 21.76 39.08
N PHE A 987 8.17 22.63 38.29
CA PHE A 987 8.21 22.48 36.83
C PHE A 987 8.83 21.13 36.44
N LEU A 988 10.00 20.81 37.01
CA LEU A 988 10.71 19.56 36.71
C LEU A 988 9.92 18.33 37.17
N ARG A 989 9.19 18.44 38.28
CA ARG A 989 8.31 17.36 38.77
C ARG A 989 7.13 17.14 37.83
N ALA A 990 6.44 18.19 37.41
CA ALA A 990 5.35 18.09 36.45
C ALA A 990 5.82 17.45 35.13
N LEU A 991 7.01 17.84 34.66
CA LEU A 991 7.64 17.23 33.48
C LEU A 991 7.95 15.74 33.70
N GLU A 992 8.55 15.36 34.84
CA GLU A 992 8.83 13.96 35.19
C GLU A 992 7.55 13.12 35.21
N GLN A 993 6.47 13.62 35.83
CA GLN A 993 5.20 12.89 35.92
C GLN A 993 4.53 12.76 34.56
N PHE A 994 4.61 13.79 33.71
CA PHE A 994 4.14 13.75 32.34
C PHE A 994 4.92 12.74 31.50
N GLU A 995 6.25 12.79 31.52
CA GLU A 995 7.12 11.90 30.74
C GLU A 995 6.92 10.43 31.13
N ARG A 996 6.62 10.14 32.41
CA ARG A 996 6.35 8.79 32.92
C ARG A 996 5.09 8.13 32.34
N GLN A 997 4.13 8.89 31.80
CA GLN A 997 2.85 8.31 31.36
C GLN A 997 3.03 7.46 30.09
N ASP A 998 2.47 6.25 30.07
CA ASP A 998 2.54 5.34 28.91
C ASP A 998 1.57 5.75 27.78
N TYR A 999 0.59 6.62 28.06
CA TYR A 999 -0.32 7.15 27.04
C TYR A 999 0.41 8.10 26.07
N GLU A 1000 0.44 7.78 24.78
CA GLU A 1000 1.24 8.51 23.79
C GLU A 1000 0.59 9.81 23.30
N ASN A 1001 -0.74 9.85 23.13
CA ASN A 1001 -1.43 10.99 22.54
C ASN A 1001 -1.71 12.10 23.56
N LYS A 1002 -0.63 12.64 24.15
CA LYS A 1002 -0.66 13.65 25.22
C LYS A 1002 0.21 14.86 24.90
N GLU A 1003 -0.12 16.00 25.47
CA GLU A 1003 0.76 17.17 25.55
C GLU A 1003 0.71 17.81 26.93
N LEU A 1004 1.79 18.46 27.36
CA LEU A 1004 1.92 19.12 28.66
C LEU A 1004 1.90 20.64 28.50
N TYR A 1005 1.00 21.30 29.20
CA TYR A 1005 0.91 22.74 29.33
C TYR A 1005 1.27 23.10 30.76
N VAL A 1006 2.46 23.68 30.95
CA VAL A 1006 2.92 24.14 32.28
C VAL A 1006 2.63 25.62 32.41
N MET A 1007 1.75 25.98 33.33
CA MET A 1007 1.53 27.37 33.72
C MET A 1007 2.51 27.77 34.80
N VAL A 1008 3.29 28.81 34.53
CA VAL A 1008 4.31 29.32 35.45
C VAL A 1008 3.98 30.72 35.95
N ASP A 1009 4.25 30.96 37.22
CA ASP A 1009 4.44 32.30 37.75
C ASP A 1009 5.87 32.79 37.46
N THR A 1010 6.10 34.11 37.52
CA THR A 1010 7.45 34.65 37.30
C THR A 1010 8.34 34.35 38.50
N PHE A 1011 9.19 33.32 38.42
CA PHE A 1011 10.22 32.97 39.41
C PHE A 1011 11.62 32.93 38.78
N GLU A 1012 12.69 33.04 39.58
CA GLU A 1012 14.05 33.05 39.05
C GLU A 1012 14.38 31.77 38.24
N GLY A 1013 14.82 31.94 36.99
CA GLY A 1013 15.15 30.82 36.09
C GLY A 1013 14.00 30.28 35.23
N TYR A 1014 12.77 30.83 35.31
CA TYR A 1014 11.65 30.37 34.49
C TYR A 1014 11.89 30.48 32.96
N LEU A 1015 12.60 31.52 32.51
CA LEU A 1015 12.97 31.70 31.09
C LEU A 1015 13.96 30.64 30.60
N GLU A 1016 14.84 30.15 31.47
CA GLU A 1016 15.78 29.07 31.12
C GLU A 1016 15.02 27.76 30.90
N LEU A 1017 14.02 27.47 31.74
CA LEU A 1017 13.14 26.31 31.59
C LEU A 1017 12.32 26.40 30.29
N PHE A 1018 11.75 27.57 30.01
CA PHE A 1018 11.02 27.86 28.77
C PHE A 1018 11.88 27.56 27.53
N ASN A 1019 13.11 28.08 27.50
CA ASN A 1019 14.01 27.89 26.36
C ASN A 1019 14.52 26.44 26.23
N LYS A 1020 14.64 25.72 27.34
CA LYS A 1020 15.20 24.36 27.36
C LYS A 1020 14.19 23.27 27.02
N TYR A 1021 12.96 23.36 27.53
CA TYR A 1021 12.01 22.24 27.50
C TYR A 1021 10.81 22.46 26.58
N ASN A 1022 10.59 23.66 26.07
CA ASN A 1022 9.53 23.86 25.09
C ASN A 1022 9.80 23.04 23.82
N SER A 1023 8.80 22.24 23.44
CA SER A 1023 8.85 21.33 22.31
C SER A 1023 7.47 21.24 21.67
N LYS A 1024 7.28 20.31 20.73
CA LYS A 1024 5.96 20.04 20.13
C LYS A 1024 4.93 19.61 21.20
N ASN A 1025 5.35 18.85 22.20
CA ASN A 1025 4.47 18.22 23.18
C ASN A 1025 4.58 18.84 24.59
N VAL A 1026 5.50 19.77 24.83
CA VAL A 1026 5.64 20.47 26.11
C VAL A 1026 5.64 21.97 25.83
N LYS A 1027 4.69 22.70 26.42
CA LYS A 1027 4.50 24.13 26.21
C LYS A 1027 4.40 24.83 27.56
N THR A 1028 5.14 25.92 27.72
CA THR A 1028 5.15 26.72 28.93
C THR A 1028 4.40 28.02 28.70
N PHE A 1029 3.48 28.36 29.60
CA PHE A 1029 2.66 29.57 29.53
C PHE A 1029 2.84 30.38 30.81
N VAL A 1030 3.02 31.70 30.66
CA VAL A 1030 3.11 32.60 31.81
C VAL A 1030 1.71 33.01 32.22
N ARG A 1031 1.33 32.74 33.48
CA ARG A 1031 -0.04 32.90 34.00
C ARG A 1031 -0.62 34.29 33.75
N SER A 1032 0.20 35.33 33.89
CA SER A 1032 -0.22 36.72 33.70
C SER A 1032 -0.72 37.04 32.29
N PHE A 1033 -0.40 36.23 31.27
CA PHE A 1033 -0.88 36.42 29.89
C PHE A 1033 -2.16 35.65 29.55
N MET A 1034 -2.70 34.84 30.47
CA MET A 1034 -3.88 34.00 30.20
C MET A 1034 -5.18 34.78 30.10
N HIS A 1035 -5.22 36.04 30.57
CA HIS A 1035 -6.35 36.95 30.37
C HIS A 1035 -6.64 37.28 28.89
N ASN A 1036 -5.71 36.96 27.97
CA ASN A 1036 -5.90 37.14 26.54
C ASN A 1036 -6.83 36.09 25.91
N TYR A 1037 -7.15 35.01 26.62
CA TYR A 1037 -8.07 33.97 26.17
C TYR A 1037 -9.37 34.06 26.97
N GLN A 1038 -10.52 33.99 26.29
CA GLN A 1038 -11.81 34.09 26.97
C GLN A 1038 -12.18 32.79 27.68
N ASN A 1039 -11.97 31.65 27.00
CA ASN A 1039 -12.32 30.32 27.47
C ASN A 1039 -11.24 29.31 27.05
N ILE A 1040 -11.34 28.09 27.58
CA ILE A 1040 -10.31 27.07 27.38
C ILE A 1040 -10.19 26.60 25.92
N MET A 1041 -11.26 26.67 25.12
CA MET A 1041 -11.25 26.23 23.72
C MET A 1041 -10.46 27.17 22.81
N GLU A 1042 -10.21 28.42 23.23
CA GLU A 1042 -9.31 29.34 22.51
C GLU A 1042 -7.82 29.03 22.77
N TRP A 1043 -7.54 28.24 23.81
CA TRP A 1043 -6.17 27.92 24.26
C TRP A 1043 -5.77 26.47 23.96
N ILE A 1044 -6.73 25.54 24.02
CA ILE A 1044 -6.51 24.10 23.91
C ILE A 1044 -7.37 23.51 22.80
N ASP A 1045 -6.70 22.84 21.83
CA ASP A 1045 -7.35 22.18 20.69
C ASP A 1045 -7.67 20.69 20.95
N SER A 1046 -7.14 20.11 22.03
CA SER A 1046 -7.35 18.70 22.34
C SER A 1046 -8.78 18.44 22.84
N PRO A 1047 -9.37 17.27 22.52
CA PRO A 1047 -10.72 16.93 22.97
C PRO A 1047 -10.84 16.70 24.48
N TYR A 1048 -9.74 16.38 25.15
CA TYR A 1048 -9.71 16.17 26.60
C TYR A 1048 -8.62 17.00 27.28
N ILE A 1049 -8.89 17.42 28.51
CA ILE A 1049 -7.91 18.02 29.42
C ILE A 1049 -7.81 17.21 30.71
N THR A 1050 -6.72 17.36 31.44
CA THR A 1050 -6.55 16.88 32.81
C THR A 1050 -5.64 17.80 33.57
N PHE A 1051 -5.86 17.92 34.89
CA PHE A 1051 -4.96 18.66 35.77
C PHE A 1051 -4.10 17.68 36.56
N ILE A 1052 -2.82 17.98 36.69
CA ILE A 1052 -1.91 17.24 37.57
C ILE A 1052 -1.44 18.13 38.71
N SER A 1053 -1.54 17.61 39.94
CA SER A 1053 -1.10 18.27 41.16
C SER A 1053 0.39 17.99 41.41
N ASN A 1054 1.14 19.01 41.85
CA ASN A 1054 2.54 18.81 42.29
C ASN A 1054 2.67 18.07 43.62
N ASN A 1055 1.57 17.97 44.38
CA ASN A 1055 1.53 17.29 45.66
C ASN A 1055 1.24 15.79 45.52
N ASP A 1056 0.71 15.36 44.38
CA ASP A 1056 0.24 14.00 44.15
C ASP A 1056 1.23 13.18 43.31
N TYR A 1057 1.14 11.86 43.39
CA TYR A 1057 1.88 10.93 42.55
C TYR A 1057 0.97 10.29 41.49
N TYR A 1058 1.42 10.34 40.25
CA TYR A 1058 0.81 9.71 39.09
C TYR A 1058 1.71 8.58 38.58
N GLY A 1059 1.19 7.35 38.65
CA GLY A 1059 1.84 6.16 38.10
C GLY A 1059 1.85 6.19 36.57
N LYS A 1060 2.67 5.32 35.95
CA LYS A 1060 2.86 5.31 34.50
C LYS A 1060 1.57 5.04 33.69
N ASN A 1061 0.62 4.28 34.24
CA ASN A 1061 -0.62 3.95 33.55
C ASN A 1061 -1.78 4.89 33.88
N TYR A 1062 -1.57 5.95 34.68
CA TYR A 1062 -2.66 6.81 35.14
C TYR A 1062 -3.50 7.38 33.98
N LEU A 1063 -2.84 8.03 33.01
CA LEU A 1063 -3.54 8.54 31.83
C LEU A 1063 -4.04 7.41 30.93
N LEU A 1064 -3.26 6.33 30.77
CA LEU A 1064 -3.65 5.20 29.92
C LEU A 1064 -4.98 4.61 30.38
N ASP A 1065 -5.11 4.29 31.67
CA ASP A 1065 -6.31 3.67 32.23
C ASP A 1065 -7.54 4.59 32.09
N LEU A 1066 -7.39 5.91 32.32
CA LEU A 1066 -8.48 6.87 32.12
C LEU A 1066 -8.85 7.05 30.65
N MET A 1067 -7.87 7.12 29.75
CA MET A 1067 -8.13 7.32 28.31
C MET A 1067 -8.71 6.07 27.65
N LEU A 1068 -8.37 4.86 28.11
CA LEU A 1068 -9.02 3.61 27.66
C LEU A 1068 -10.53 3.62 27.95
N CYS A 1069 -10.99 4.31 28.99
CA CYS A 1069 -12.42 4.44 29.30
C CYS A 1069 -13.22 5.10 28.17
N THR A 1070 -12.59 5.98 27.38
CA THR A 1070 -13.24 6.66 26.25
C THR A 1070 -13.72 5.68 25.15
N SER A 1071 -13.21 4.44 25.14
CA SER A 1071 -13.65 3.39 24.22
C SER A 1071 -15.02 2.79 24.58
N PHE A 1072 -15.49 2.96 25.81
CA PHE A 1072 -16.74 2.32 26.29
C PHE A 1072 -17.68 3.25 27.05
N THR A 1073 -17.26 4.46 27.43
CA THR A 1073 -18.13 5.48 28.03
C THR A 1073 -17.96 6.84 27.35
N ASP A 1074 -19.08 7.55 27.22
CA ASP A 1074 -19.15 8.91 26.66
C ASP A 1074 -19.28 9.98 27.77
N SER A 1075 -18.90 9.65 29.01
CA SER A 1075 -18.94 10.58 30.15
C SER A 1075 -18.15 11.86 29.88
N ASP A 1076 -18.66 12.98 30.40
CA ASP A 1076 -18.00 14.29 30.33
C ASP A 1076 -16.75 14.33 31.21
N PHE A 1077 -16.79 13.64 32.35
CA PHE A 1077 -15.72 13.51 33.33
C PHE A 1077 -15.41 12.03 33.57
N ILE A 1078 -14.13 11.65 33.48
CA ILE A 1078 -13.65 10.29 33.76
C ILE A 1078 -12.49 10.41 34.74
N GLY A 1079 -12.60 9.82 35.91
CA GLY A 1079 -11.59 9.99 36.95
C GLY A 1079 -11.58 8.85 37.95
N LYS A 1080 -10.95 9.07 39.10
CA LYS A 1080 -10.85 8.08 40.18
C LYS A 1080 -11.60 8.59 41.42
N SER A 1081 -12.80 8.07 41.68
CA SER A 1081 -13.56 8.42 42.89
C SER A 1081 -13.01 7.71 44.12
N THR A 1082 -12.73 6.41 43.98
CA THR A 1082 -11.94 5.64 44.94
C THR A 1082 -10.46 5.87 44.67
N TYR A 1083 -9.67 6.17 45.71
CA TYR A 1083 -8.25 6.47 45.54
C TYR A 1083 -7.43 6.18 46.81
N PHE A 1084 -6.12 6.09 46.64
CA PHE A 1084 -5.16 6.03 47.75
C PHE A 1084 -4.66 7.43 48.11
N GLY A 1085 -4.55 7.72 49.39
CA GLY A 1085 -3.94 8.97 49.89
C GLY A 1085 -2.99 8.70 51.05
N TYR A 1086 -1.91 9.46 51.13
CA TYR A 1086 -1.00 9.41 52.27
C TYR A 1086 -1.62 10.11 53.48
N ASN A 1087 -1.68 9.43 54.62
CA ASN A 1087 -2.12 10.01 55.88
C ASN A 1087 -0.90 10.33 56.74
N GLU A 1088 -0.63 11.61 56.97
CA GLU A 1088 0.51 12.07 57.77
C GLU A 1088 0.44 11.60 59.23
N ASP A 1089 -0.73 11.71 59.87
CA ASP A 1089 -0.91 11.38 61.29
C ASP A 1089 -0.61 9.91 61.58
N MET A 1090 -0.97 9.02 60.64
CA MET A 1090 -0.80 7.57 60.75
C MET A 1090 0.47 7.05 60.07
N GLN A 1091 1.19 7.89 59.32
CA GLN A 1091 2.30 7.52 58.45
C GLN A 1091 1.98 6.30 57.56
N SER A 1092 0.76 6.24 57.03
CA SER A 1092 0.23 5.11 56.27
C SER A 1092 -0.49 5.56 55.00
N ILE A 1093 -0.65 4.64 54.03
CA ILE A 1093 -1.56 4.84 52.90
C ILE A 1093 -2.95 4.35 53.29
N ASN A 1094 -3.94 5.20 53.10
CA ASN A 1094 -5.35 4.87 53.31
C ASN A 1094 -6.10 4.89 51.98
N GLU A 1095 -7.14 4.05 51.88
CA GLU A 1095 -8.10 4.07 50.77
C GLU A 1095 -9.29 4.95 51.14
N TYR A 1096 -9.67 5.84 50.23
CA TYR A 1096 -10.78 6.79 50.39
C TYR A 1096 -11.90 6.49 49.39
N ASN A 1097 -13.16 6.76 49.79
CA ASN A 1097 -14.37 6.52 49.01
C ASN A 1097 -14.45 5.09 48.44
N THR A 1098 -14.29 4.09 49.31
CA THR A 1098 -14.28 2.67 48.94
C THR A 1098 -15.55 2.28 48.17
N ASN A 1099 -15.42 1.26 47.30
CA ASN A 1099 -16.51 0.66 46.52
C ASN A 1099 -17.12 1.49 45.38
N ALA A 1100 -16.53 2.65 45.04
CA ALA A 1100 -16.96 3.51 43.93
C ALA A 1100 -16.12 3.32 42.65
N GLU A 1101 -15.62 2.10 42.42
CA GLU A 1101 -14.82 1.74 41.22
C GLU A 1101 -15.74 1.28 40.08
N TYR A 1102 -15.42 1.68 38.85
CA TYR A 1102 -16.12 1.29 37.62
C TYR A 1102 -17.63 1.61 37.59
N GLU A 1103 -18.03 2.72 38.20
CA GLU A 1103 -19.43 3.15 38.27
C GLU A 1103 -19.62 4.64 37.95
N PHE A 1104 -20.86 5.03 37.68
CA PHE A 1104 -21.21 6.43 37.47
C PHE A 1104 -21.39 7.12 38.83
N VAL A 1105 -20.67 8.23 39.02
CA VAL A 1105 -20.65 8.99 40.29
C VAL A 1105 -21.24 10.38 40.10
N THR A 1106 -21.35 11.15 41.18
CA THR A 1106 -21.96 12.50 41.16
C THR A 1106 -20.95 13.64 41.17
N SER A 1107 -19.68 13.36 41.47
CA SER A 1107 -18.60 14.34 41.51
C SER A 1107 -17.25 13.65 41.34
N LEU A 1108 -16.26 14.40 40.85
CA LEU A 1108 -14.86 13.99 40.79
C LEU A 1108 -13.95 15.19 41.04
N ASN A 1109 -12.76 14.93 41.60
CA ASN A 1109 -11.76 15.94 41.90
C ASN A 1109 -10.90 16.26 40.64
N PRO A 1110 -10.58 17.54 40.36
CA PRO A 1110 -9.74 17.96 39.23
C PRO A 1110 -8.40 17.23 39.10
N ALA A 1111 -7.73 16.95 40.23
CA ALA A 1111 -6.39 16.36 40.23
C ALA A 1111 -6.38 14.88 39.79
N ARG A 1112 -7.53 14.21 39.72
CA ARG A 1112 -7.63 12.78 39.38
C ARG A 1112 -8.65 12.48 38.29
N THR A 1113 -8.84 13.42 37.36
CA THR A 1113 -9.92 13.39 36.36
C THR A 1113 -9.48 13.95 35.00
N ILE A 1114 -9.76 13.20 33.93
CA ILE A 1114 -9.80 13.73 32.57
C ILE A 1114 -11.21 14.28 32.28
N VAL A 1115 -11.30 15.38 31.54
CA VAL A 1115 -12.55 16.09 31.23
C VAL A 1115 -12.60 16.41 29.75
N LYS A 1116 -13.77 16.28 29.12
CA LYS A 1116 -13.97 16.81 27.76
C LYS A 1116 -13.79 18.33 27.76
N THR A 1117 -12.95 18.85 26.87
CA THR A 1117 -12.58 20.28 26.85
C THR A 1117 -13.80 21.18 26.62
N ASP A 1118 -14.76 20.72 25.82
CA ASP A 1118 -15.97 21.46 25.45
C ASP A 1118 -16.96 21.67 26.60
N VAL A 1119 -16.81 20.93 27.71
CA VAL A 1119 -17.59 21.13 28.95
C VAL A 1119 -17.42 22.55 29.46
N PHE A 1120 -16.21 23.11 29.34
CA PHE A 1120 -15.86 24.44 29.83
C PHE A 1120 -16.01 25.54 28.78
N ALA A 1121 -16.62 25.27 27.61
CA ALA A 1121 -16.72 26.23 26.51
C ALA A 1121 -17.45 27.54 26.87
N LYS A 1122 -18.28 27.53 27.92
CA LYS A 1122 -19.03 28.70 28.42
C LYS A 1122 -18.46 29.32 29.69
N GLU A 1123 -17.39 28.76 30.22
CA GLU A 1123 -16.75 29.22 31.46
C GLU A 1123 -15.54 30.10 31.13
N SER A 1124 -15.26 31.10 31.97
CA SER A 1124 -14.06 31.90 31.79
C SER A 1124 -12.82 31.07 32.08
N LEU A 1125 -11.78 31.20 31.26
CA LEU A 1125 -10.55 30.42 31.43
C LEU A 1125 -9.97 30.57 32.85
N LEU A 1126 -9.94 31.80 33.38
CA LEU A 1126 -9.43 32.07 34.73
C LEU A 1126 -10.21 31.32 35.80
N LYS A 1127 -11.55 31.26 35.69
CA LYS A 1127 -12.38 30.52 36.65
C LYS A 1127 -12.04 29.02 36.62
N VAL A 1128 -11.93 28.43 35.43
CA VAL A 1128 -11.60 27.00 35.27
C VAL A 1128 -10.23 26.68 35.86
N LEU A 1129 -9.23 27.53 35.59
CA LEU A 1129 -7.88 27.36 36.11
C LEU A 1129 -7.84 27.50 37.64
N ASP A 1130 -8.49 28.52 38.19
CA ASP A 1130 -8.51 28.76 39.64
C ASP A 1130 -9.28 27.64 40.38
N GLU A 1131 -10.39 27.15 39.84
CA GLU A 1131 -11.13 26.03 40.44
C GLU A 1131 -10.32 24.73 40.42
N ALA A 1132 -9.60 24.47 39.33
CA ALA A 1132 -8.75 23.30 39.19
C ALA A 1132 -7.53 23.34 40.13
N GLU A 1133 -6.85 24.48 40.24
CA GLU A 1133 -5.70 24.67 41.13
C GLU A 1133 -6.08 24.55 42.61
N ASN A 1134 -7.27 25.06 42.98
CA ASN A 1134 -7.80 24.93 44.33
C ASN A 1134 -8.39 23.53 44.64
N GLY A 1135 -8.45 22.64 43.66
CA GLY A 1135 -8.96 21.27 43.82
C GLY A 1135 -10.46 21.21 44.10
N ASN A 1136 -11.25 22.18 43.61
CA ASN A 1136 -12.69 22.22 43.81
C ASN A 1136 -13.37 21.05 43.07
N GLU A 1137 -14.18 20.28 43.80
CA GLU A 1137 -14.96 19.17 43.24
C GLU A 1137 -15.91 19.62 42.12
N TYR A 1138 -15.98 18.86 41.01
CA TYR A 1138 -16.83 19.20 39.86
C TYR A 1138 -18.33 18.95 40.06
N ALA A 1139 -18.81 18.78 41.29
CA ALA A 1139 -20.20 18.43 41.63
C ALA A 1139 -21.25 19.38 41.02
N GLU A 1140 -20.92 20.65 40.80
CA GLU A 1140 -21.84 21.62 40.20
C GLU A 1140 -22.22 21.27 38.75
N SER A 1141 -21.29 20.65 38.01
CA SER A 1141 -21.51 20.26 36.61
C SER A 1141 -22.65 19.25 36.45
N LEU A 1142 -22.96 18.47 37.50
CA LEU A 1142 -24.10 17.55 37.51
C LEU A 1142 -25.44 18.28 37.30
N LYS A 1143 -25.60 19.50 37.83
CA LYS A 1143 -26.82 20.31 37.68
C LYS A 1143 -27.10 20.68 36.22
N TYR A 1144 -26.08 20.67 35.37
CA TYR A 1144 -26.16 20.92 33.93
C TYR A 1144 -26.29 19.64 33.10
N GLY A 1145 -26.55 18.49 33.73
CA GLY A 1145 -26.76 17.20 33.07
C GLY A 1145 -25.46 16.49 32.64
N LYS A 1146 -24.31 16.92 33.17
CA LYS A 1146 -23.01 16.32 32.89
C LYS A 1146 -22.84 14.97 33.59
N LYS A 1147 -22.15 14.02 32.93
CA LYS A 1147 -21.95 12.64 33.40
C LYS A 1147 -20.54 12.43 33.91
N PHE A 1148 -20.42 11.71 35.03
CA PHE A 1148 -19.15 11.36 35.67
C PHE A 1148 -19.01 9.86 35.74
N TYR A 1149 -17.84 9.35 35.39
CA TYR A 1149 -17.49 7.93 35.52
C TYR A 1149 -16.22 7.76 36.35
N SER A 1150 -16.28 6.87 37.33
CA SER A 1150 -15.15 6.50 38.18
C SER A 1150 -14.52 5.21 37.67
N ASN A 1151 -13.21 5.23 37.45
CA ASN A 1151 -12.40 4.07 37.07
C ASN A 1151 -11.84 3.34 38.32
N ASP A 1152 -10.82 2.50 38.15
CA ASP A 1152 -10.07 1.86 39.23
C ASP A 1152 -9.34 2.87 40.14
N LYS A 1153 -8.84 2.41 41.29
CA LYS A 1153 -8.12 3.22 42.30
C LYS A 1153 -6.59 3.30 42.16
N TYR A 1154 -5.99 2.56 41.23
CA TYR A 1154 -4.52 2.41 41.09
C TYR A 1154 -3.91 3.54 40.23
N ASN A 1155 -2.57 3.56 40.16
CA ASN A 1155 -1.76 4.57 39.47
C ASN A 1155 -1.94 6.01 39.95
N TYR A 1156 -2.53 6.22 41.14
CA TYR A 1156 -2.67 7.55 41.73
C TYR A 1156 -2.53 7.48 43.25
N LEU A 1157 -1.74 8.39 43.83
CA LEU A 1157 -1.60 8.56 45.28
C LEU A 1157 -1.61 10.05 45.62
N ALA A 1158 -2.66 10.47 46.34
CA ALA A 1158 -2.80 11.84 46.81
C ALA A 1158 -1.77 12.17 47.90
N GLU A 1159 -1.28 13.43 47.89
CA GLU A 1159 -0.38 14.01 48.91
C GLU A 1159 1.00 13.31 49.06
N ALA A 1160 1.41 12.55 48.04
CA ALA A 1160 2.66 11.79 48.02
C ALA A 1160 3.94 12.64 48.15
N TYR A 1161 3.93 13.86 47.61
CA TYR A 1161 5.11 14.74 47.56
C TYR A 1161 5.01 15.97 48.48
N GLY A 1162 3.88 16.14 49.17
CA GLY A 1162 3.76 17.15 50.24
C GLY A 1162 4.66 16.83 51.44
N ASN A 1163 5.05 15.55 51.62
CA ASN A 1163 5.72 15.06 52.82
C ASN A 1163 6.87 14.09 52.53
N ALA A 1164 7.92 14.14 53.35
CA ALA A 1164 9.21 13.47 53.11
C ALA A 1164 9.19 11.94 53.30
N SER A 1165 8.48 11.17 52.46
CA SER A 1165 8.58 9.70 52.38
C SER A 1165 8.08 9.12 51.04
N LYS A 1166 8.87 9.28 49.97
CA LYS A 1166 8.49 8.90 48.58
C LYS A 1166 8.43 7.38 48.31
N ASN A 1167 9.30 6.58 48.94
CA ASN A 1167 9.76 5.32 48.31
C ASN A 1167 9.25 4.01 48.93
N LYS A 1168 8.52 4.01 50.05
CA LYS A 1168 8.23 2.76 50.78
C LYS A 1168 6.94 2.04 50.34
N HIS A 1169 6.08 2.70 49.57
CA HIS A 1169 4.71 2.22 49.32
C HIS A 1169 4.23 2.34 47.87
N LEU A 1170 5.07 2.78 46.92
CA LEU A 1170 4.69 2.92 45.51
C LEU A 1170 4.27 1.58 44.87
N ASN A 1171 4.87 0.46 45.29
CA ASN A 1171 4.49 -0.86 44.80
C ASN A 1171 3.03 -1.27 45.12
N LEU A 1172 2.37 -0.60 46.08
CA LEU A 1172 0.98 -0.90 46.46
C LEU A 1172 -0.04 -0.23 45.53
N ILE A 1173 0.38 0.80 44.80
CA ILE A 1173 -0.48 1.61 43.93
C ILE A 1173 -0.16 1.41 42.45
N GLU A 1174 1.02 0.89 42.12
CA GLU A 1174 1.48 0.62 40.75
C GLU A 1174 1.04 -0.77 40.28
N LEU A 1175 -0.25 -0.89 39.91
CA LEU A 1175 -0.77 -2.03 39.13
C LEU A 1175 -0.89 -1.68 37.65
#